data_AF-A0A5B0NFR1-F1
#
_entry.id   AF-A0A5B0NFR1-F1
#
_cell.length_a   1.000
_cell.length_b   1.000
_cell.length_c   1.000
_cell.angle_alpha   90.00
_cell.angle_beta   90.00
_cell.angle_gamma   90.00
#
_symmetry.space_group_name_H-M   'P 1'
#
loop_
_entity.id
_entity.type
_entity.pdbx_description
1 polymer ?
#
loop_
_entity_poly.entity_id
_entity_poly.type
_entity_poly.pdbx_seq_one_letter_code
_entity_poly.pdbx_strand_id
1 'polypeptide(L)'
;MAQKLKRPYDGMVWDPQSLAELIARRMTPPGDKRTAEYQEAFKRSFLVHQTYLENVMKQQKILNSLKPLQDEWTNIQTSITLHTLDNLRPLNTIEHQAMQEVIDVLDNFDHDEFRAKFTQEFQGIMVRIESKARFRGAEETPDPPPPFETRKERAERIKNEIAERNKLHPKWELTHTDLRRYFPNMAYTQRTDRYYKLLAKARAIQMTRDPSEAIHIPLGGFSSVEEVIRTLPKELDLVEEIYRFIVVTGLENILKAIRPQVTNFVKTLVEDRLADIFPTLKDIENVFESTLRSTEEEDLVWRESLFTRFSPVEMTPEAVYEKLLQVPNSPAQIRYVLNNPSGPATFLSKEDLDALKEAASTRRTFKAKLAAIEERIPDALENKQKTWNKNLVNHPYFKEFKQAKLSRMRAAMEILKKESFGKSSVNLPFIEELYEKGVIDASTRTKLDEAAKVSKEELKKALGPEAEFKKLLLDKHAEDLVQHFIAPESQQMEVVYKATESLTNFFLSELDQKAKSFYLTRDAFLKPDSFRETEAWNVYEQDAIRKLIQSPSASKQIIKAFAEANLPSPTRQLPKSEMEQLLNEIRVPQVSKENILSSEFPNFDERLYGLFHRPLERADSRLKGTSFETLSPETRDKLNEVVEEFYVRRETLEAKALKIKILGERIEQTEKTQLAAEIPYLSRILRSILWPGIEL
;
A
#
# COMPACT_ATOMS: atom_id res chain seq x y z
N MET A 1 4.66 -29.79 -20.07
CA MET A 1 4.71 -31.14 -20.69
C MET A 1 4.81 -31.14 -22.23
N ALA A 2 5.12 -30.01 -22.90
CA ALA A 2 5.26 -29.95 -24.36
C ALA A 2 6.65 -29.42 -24.80
N GLN A 3 7.73 -29.97 -24.24
CA GLN A 3 9.00 -29.97 -24.98
C GLN A 3 8.87 -31.04 -26.06
N LYS A 4 9.40 -30.74 -27.26
CA LYS A 4 9.41 -31.66 -28.42
C LYS A 4 9.65 -33.09 -27.94
N LEU A 5 8.60 -33.89 -27.93
CA LEU A 5 8.67 -35.33 -27.73
C LEU A 5 9.37 -35.88 -28.98
N LYS A 6 10.70 -35.76 -29.06
CA LYS A 6 11.48 -36.53 -30.02
C LYS A 6 11.89 -37.80 -29.29
N ARG A 7 11.35 -38.93 -29.75
CA ARG A 7 11.89 -40.24 -29.39
C ARG A 7 13.38 -40.24 -29.79
N PRO A 8 14.30 -40.75 -28.97
CA PRO A 8 15.54 -41.27 -29.53
C PRO A 8 15.12 -42.39 -30.51
N TYR A 9 15.47 -42.26 -31.79
CA TYR A 9 15.25 -43.25 -32.86
C TYR A 9 13.86 -43.36 -33.53
N ASP A 10 13.00 -42.34 -33.44
CA ASP A 10 11.79 -42.30 -34.28
C ASP A 10 11.70 -40.96 -35.03
N GLY A 11 11.58 -41.03 -36.35
CA GLY A 11 11.55 -39.84 -37.22
C GLY A 11 10.27 -39.01 -37.12
N MET A 12 9.34 -39.39 -36.23
CA MET A 12 8.00 -38.83 -36.13
C MET A 12 7.96 -37.59 -35.21
N VAL A 13 7.38 -36.49 -35.70
CA VAL A 13 7.12 -35.28 -34.91
C VAL A 13 5.73 -35.38 -34.29
N TRP A 14 5.66 -35.51 -32.97
CA TRP A 14 4.39 -35.58 -32.24
C TRP A 14 3.77 -34.18 -32.09
N ASP A 15 2.97 -33.76 -33.07
CA ASP A 15 2.13 -32.57 -33.02
C ASP A 15 0.75 -32.85 -32.35
N PRO A 16 -0.04 -31.82 -31.99
CA PRO A 16 -1.33 -32.03 -31.32
C PRO A 16 -2.29 -32.95 -32.08
N GLN A 17 -2.22 -32.93 -33.42
CA GLN A 17 -3.07 -33.74 -34.27
C GLN A 17 -2.67 -35.22 -34.21
N SER A 18 -1.39 -35.52 -34.35
CA SER A 18 -0.84 -36.88 -34.30
C SER A 18 -1.02 -37.52 -32.93
N LEU A 19 -0.85 -36.72 -31.86
CA LEU A 19 -1.11 -37.17 -30.49
C LEU A 19 -2.60 -37.43 -30.23
N ALA A 20 -3.49 -36.54 -30.68
CA ALA A 20 -4.93 -36.73 -30.56
C ALA A 20 -5.40 -37.99 -31.31
N GLU A 21 -4.83 -38.26 -32.49
CA GLU A 21 -5.14 -39.46 -33.26
C GLU A 21 -4.73 -40.74 -32.53
N LEU A 22 -3.52 -40.76 -31.94
CA LEU A 22 -3.04 -41.88 -31.15
C LEU A 22 -3.91 -42.13 -29.91
N ILE A 23 -4.25 -41.06 -29.19
CA ILE A 23 -5.11 -41.13 -28.01
C ILE A 23 -6.49 -41.67 -28.39
N ALA A 24 -7.13 -41.09 -29.43
CA ALA A 24 -8.42 -41.55 -29.90
C ALA A 24 -8.40 -43.03 -30.32
N ARG A 25 -7.33 -43.48 -30.99
CA ARG A 25 -7.16 -44.89 -31.38
C ARG A 25 -7.07 -45.85 -30.19
N ARG A 26 -6.49 -45.40 -29.06
CA ARG A 26 -6.33 -46.22 -27.86
C ARG A 26 -7.51 -46.14 -26.89
N MET A 27 -8.25 -45.04 -26.91
CA MET A 27 -9.40 -44.80 -26.03
C MET A 27 -10.72 -45.29 -26.63
N THR A 28 -10.81 -45.43 -27.96
CA THR A 28 -12.02 -45.98 -28.61
C THR A 28 -12.08 -47.50 -28.40
N PRO A 29 -13.19 -48.07 -27.87
CA PRO A 29 -13.30 -49.50 -27.57
C PRO A 29 -13.10 -50.39 -28.81
N PRO A 30 -12.62 -51.64 -28.63
CA PRO A 30 -12.40 -52.57 -29.74
C PRO A 30 -13.72 -52.92 -30.44
N GLY A 31 -13.77 -52.72 -31.76
CA GLY A 31 -14.92 -53.01 -32.62
C GLY A 31 -14.52 -53.02 -34.10
N ASP A 32 -15.44 -53.41 -34.99
CA ASP A 32 -15.19 -53.31 -36.44
C ASP A 32 -15.08 -51.84 -36.84
N LYS A 33 -13.90 -51.44 -37.33
CA LYS A 33 -13.55 -50.09 -37.76
C LYS A 33 -14.44 -49.55 -38.89
N ARG A 34 -15.22 -50.43 -39.53
CA ARG A 34 -16.17 -50.10 -40.60
C ARG A 34 -17.57 -49.75 -40.09
N THR A 35 -17.85 -49.94 -38.80
CA THR A 35 -19.15 -49.57 -38.20
C THR A 35 -19.28 -48.07 -38.00
N ALA A 36 -20.49 -47.53 -38.23
CA ALA A 36 -20.77 -46.11 -38.05
C ALA A 36 -20.54 -45.64 -36.60
N GLU A 37 -20.89 -46.49 -35.63
CA GLU A 37 -20.71 -46.21 -34.19
C GLU A 37 -19.24 -46.04 -33.80
N TYR A 38 -18.35 -46.91 -34.30
CA TYR A 38 -16.91 -46.77 -34.08
C TYR A 38 -16.35 -45.49 -34.72
N GLN A 39 -16.76 -45.16 -35.95
CA GLN A 39 -16.28 -43.96 -36.63
C GLN A 39 -16.76 -42.67 -35.96
N GLU A 40 -17.97 -42.64 -35.42
CA GLU A 40 -18.47 -41.50 -34.65
C GLU A 40 -17.75 -41.36 -33.31
N ALA A 41 -17.58 -42.44 -32.55
CA ALA A 41 -16.86 -42.43 -31.28
C ALA A 41 -15.41 -41.97 -31.44
N PHE A 42 -14.73 -42.49 -32.47
CA PHE A 42 -13.37 -42.09 -32.82
C PHE A 42 -13.28 -40.61 -33.18
N LYS A 43 -14.18 -40.10 -34.05
CA LYS A 43 -14.19 -38.67 -34.44
C LYS A 43 -14.43 -37.75 -33.25
N ARG A 44 -15.36 -38.09 -32.35
CA ARG A 44 -15.63 -37.32 -31.14
C ARG A 44 -14.41 -37.27 -30.22
N SER A 45 -13.82 -38.43 -29.93
CA SER A 45 -12.61 -38.52 -29.11
C SER A 45 -11.45 -37.74 -29.73
N PHE A 46 -11.20 -37.91 -31.02
CA PHE A 46 -10.15 -37.18 -31.74
C PHE A 46 -10.30 -35.66 -31.64
N LEU A 47 -11.49 -35.13 -31.90
CA LEU A 47 -11.73 -33.68 -31.90
C LEU A 47 -11.52 -33.04 -30.52
N VAL A 48 -12.00 -33.71 -29.47
CA VAL A 48 -11.84 -33.26 -28.07
C VAL A 48 -10.36 -33.20 -27.71
N HIS A 49 -9.61 -34.28 -27.95
CA HIS A 49 -8.19 -34.35 -27.64
C HIS A 49 -7.34 -33.39 -28.48
N GLN A 50 -7.66 -33.22 -29.77
CA GLN A 50 -6.97 -32.28 -30.63
C GLN A 50 -7.12 -30.84 -30.11
N THR A 51 -8.36 -30.44 -29.81
CA THR A 51 -8.66 -29.09 -29.30
C THR A 51 -7.96 -28.84 -27.97
N TYR A 52 -8.01 -29.82 -27.06
CA TYR A 52 -7.33 -29.77 -25.77
C TYR A 52 -5.80 -29.60 -25.94
N LEU A 53 -5.16 -30.48 -26.71
CA LEU A 53 -3.71 -30.46 -26.92
C LEU A 53 -3.25 -29.19 -27.65
N GLU A 54 -4.04 -28.67 -28.59
CA GLU A 54 -3.78 -27.39 -29.23
C GLU A 54 -3.82 -26.22 -28.24
N ASN A 55 -4.79 -26.20 -27.33
CA ASN A 55 -4.89 -25.16 -26.31
C ASN A 55 -3.71 -25.21 -25.35
N VAL A 56 -3.34 -26.41 -24.87
CA VAL A 56 -2.15 -26.63 -24.03
C VAL A 56 -0.89 -26.18 -24.74
N MET A 57 -0.69 -26.56 -26.01
CA MET A 57 0.49 -26.18 -26.78
C MET A 57 0.55 -24.66 -27.02
N LYS A 58 -0.58 -24.02 -27.33
CA LYS A 58 -0.69 -22.56 -27.50
C LYS A 58 -0.36 -21.84 -26.20
N GLN A 59 -0.88 -22.30 -25.07
CA GLN A 59 -0.59 -21.73 -23.75
C GLN A 59 0.90 -21.85 -23.42
N GLN A 60 1.48 -23.04 -23.58
CA GLN A 60 2.91 -23.27 -23.35
C GLN A 60 3.80 -22.41 -24.23
N LYS A 61 3.44 -22.20 -25.51
CA LYS A 61 4.21 -21.35 -26.42
C LYS A 61 4.22 -19.89 -25.94
N ILE A 62 3.11 -19.40 -25.40
CA ILE A 62 3.03 -18.04 -24.86
C ILE A 62 3.87 -17.94 -23.57
N LEU A 63 3.74 -18.90 -22.65
CA LEU A 63 4.56 -18.98 -21.42
C LEU A 63 6.06 -18.99 -21.75
N ASN A 64 6.50 -19.83 -22.69
CA ASN A 64 7.89 -19.87 -23.12
C ASN A 64 8.38 -18.54 -23.73
N SER A 65 7.48 -17.74 -24.31
CA SER A 65 7.82 -16.42 -24.84
C SER A 65 7.92 -15.33 -23.77
N LEU A 66 7.38 -15.56 -22.58
CA LEU A 66 7.49 -14.66 -21.42
C LEU A 66 8.67 -15.03 -20.52
N LYS A 67 9.12 -16.29 -20.59
CA LYS A 67 10.14 -16.86 -19.72
C LYS A 67 11.43 -16.02 -19.58
N PRO A 68 12.05 -15.49 -20.64
CA PRO A 68 13.25 -14.66 -20.48
C PRO A 68 13.04 -13.47 -19.54
N LEU A 69 11.93 -12.74 -19.72
CA LEU A 69 11.58 -11.59 -18.88
C LEU A 69 11.16 -12.02 -17.46
N GLN A 70 10.51 -13.18 -17.31
CA GLN A 70 10.21 -13.75 -15.99
C GLN A 70 11.48 -14.09 -15.21
N ASP A 71 12.47 -14.67 -15.89
CA ASP A 71 13.76 -15.02 -15.28
C ASP A 71 14.53 -13.75 -14.89
N GLU A 72 14.56 -12.72 -15.75
CA GLU A 72 15.15 -11.41 -15.42
C GLU A 72 14.45 -10.71 -14.24
N TRP A 73 13.12 -10.70 -14.23
CA TRP A 73 12.33 -10.15 -13.13
C TRP A 73 12.65 -10.85 -11.80
N THR A 74 12.69 -12.19 -11.82
CA THR A 74 13.04 -13.00 -10.64
C THR A 74 14.46 -12.73 -10.16
N ASN A 75 15.41 -12.56 -11.08
CA ASN A 75 16.80 -12.24 -10.75
C ASN A 75 16.93 -10.87 -10.07
N ILE A 76 16.15 -9.88 -10.51
CA ILE A 76 16.16 -8.55 -9.88
C ILE A 76 15.54 -8.58 -8.49
N GLN A 77 14.40 -9.25 -8.33
CA GLN A 77 13.80 -9.45 -7.01
C GLN A 77 14.80 -10.10 -6.05
N THR A 78 15.47 -11.15 -6.52
CA THR A 78 16.50 -11.85 -5.75
C THR A 78 17.69 -10.93 -5.44
N SER A 79 18.12 -10.08 -6.37
CA SER A 79 19.22 -9.14 -6.14
C SER A 79 18.87 -8.09 -5.08
N ILE A 80 17.62 -7.62 -5.06
CA ILE A 80 17.12 -6.66 -4.06
C ILE A 80 17.02 -7.34 -2.69
N THR A 81 16.51 -8.58 -2.62
CA THR A 81 16.48 -9.37 -1.38
C THR A 81 17.87 -9.73 -0.87
N LEU A 82 18.82 -10.05 -1.77
CA LEU A 82 20.20 -10.31 -1.38
C LEU A 82 20.90 -9.03 -0.91
N HIS A 83 20.58 -7.87 -1.47
CA HIS A 83 21.13 -6.60 -1.00
C HIS A 83 20.73 -6.31 0.45
N THR A 84 19.46 -6.53 0.82
CA THR A 84 19.01 -6.38 2.21
C THR A 84 19.65 -7.40 3.15
N LEU A 85 20.02 -8.59 2.66
CA LEU A 85 20.74 -9.61 3.41
C LEU A 85 22.26 -9.39 3.49
N ASP A 86 22.90 -8.89 2.43
CA ASP A 86 24.34 -8.62 2.38
C ASP A 86 24.70 -7.35 3.16
N ASN A 87 23.79 -6.35 3.25
CA ASN A 87 23.93 -5.26 4.22
C ASN A 87 23.97 -5.77 5.68
N LEU A 88 23.56 -7.02 5.95
CA LEU A 88 23.65 -7.65 7.28
C LEU A 88 24.91 -8.52 7.47
N ARG A 89 25.65 -8.90 6.41
CA ARG A 89 26.79 -9.84 6.49
C ARG A 89 28.10 -9.26 7.05
N PRO A 90 28.59 -8.08 6.61
CA PRO A 90 29.75 -7.43 7.21
C PRO A 90 29.49 -7.09 8.69
N LEU A 91 28.24 -6.74 8.98
CA LEU A 91 27.75 -6.53 10.34
C LEU A 91 27.85 -7.81 11.17
N ASN A 92 27.41 -8.98 10.69
CA ASN A 92 27.49 -10.21 11.50
C ASN A 92 28.91 -10.57 11.99
N THR A 93 29.96 -10.42 11.16
CA THR A 93 31.34 -10.73 11.60
C THR A 93 31.87 -9.73 12.63
N ILE A 94 31.58 -8.44 12.44
CA ILE A 94 32.03 -7.37 13.34
C ILE A 94 31.16 -7.32 14.61
N GLU A 95 29.87 -7.65 14.50
CA GLU A 95 28.96 -7.90 15.62
C GLU A 95 29.44 -9.09 16.45
N HIS A 96 29.92 -10.17 15.83
CA HIS A 96 30.54 -11.28 16.56
C HIS A 96 31.82 -10.85 17.28
N GLN A 97 32.66 -10.03 16.66
CA GLN A 97 33.88 -9.49 17.31
C GLN A 97 33.53 -8.56 18.47
N ALA A 98 32.66 -7.58 18.25
CA ALA A 98 32.17 -6.67 19.29
C ALA A 98 31.46 -7.42 20.43
N MET A 99 30.73 -8.49 20.11
CA MET A 99 30.10 -9.35 21.11
C MET A 99 31.15 -10.06 21.96
N GLN A 100 32.22 -10.59 21.36
CA GLN A 100 33.31 -11.19 22.13
C GLN A 100 34.06 -10.17 22.96
N GLU A 101 34.34 -8.97 22.44
CA GLU A 101 34.93 -7.88 23.23
C GLU A 101 34.06 -7.51 24.44
N VAL A 102 32.73 -7.43 24.27
CA VAL A 102 31.81 -7.17 25.37
C VAL A 102 31.82 -8.32 26.38
N ILE A 103 31.81 -9.58 25.94
CA ILE A 103 31.88 -10.75 26.83
C ILE A 103 33.21 -10.76 27.59
N ASP A 104 34.33 -10.55 26.90
CA ASP A 104 35.66 -10.53 27.49
C ASP A 104 35.78 -9.43 28.55
N VAL A 105 35.20 -8.25 28.31
CA VAL A 105 35.16 -7.18 29.33
C VAL A 105 34.27 -7.58 30.50
N LEU A 106 33.10 -8.17 30.27
CA LEU A 106 32.20 -8.61 31.34
C LEU A 106 32.80 -9.73 32.21
N ASP A 107 33.57 -10.64 31.61
CA ASP A 107 34.18 -11.80 32.29
C ASP A 107 35.46 -11.44 33.06
N ASN A 108 36.20 -10.42 32.62
CA ASN A 108 37.48 -10.01 33.23
C ASN A 108 37.35 -8.77 34.15
N PHE A 109 36.14 -8.28 34.40
CA PHE A 109 35.94 -7.06 35.17
C PHE A 109 36.12 -7.26 36.69
N ASP A 110 36.62 -6.23 37.39
CA ASP A 110 36.55 -6.18 38.86
C ASP A 110 35.11 -5.88 39.31
N HIS A 111 34.37 -6.95 39.57
CA HIS A 111 32.97 -6.85 40.02
C HIS A 111 32.81 -6.05 41.32
N ASP A 112 33.80 -6.00 42.20
CA ASP A 112 33.72 -5.26 43.46
C ASP A 112 33.92 -3.75 43.22
N GLU A 113 34.86 -3.37 42.35
CA GLU A 113 35.04 -1.99 41.90
C GLU A 113 33.81 -1.47 41.16
N PHE A 114 33.25 -2.26 40.24
CA PHE A 114 31.98 -1.92 39.58
C PHE A 114 30.89 -1.72 40.61
N ARG A 115 30.72 -2.66 41.54
CA ARG A 115 29.63 -2.61 42.50
C ARG A 115 29.76 -1.39 43.39
N ALA A 116 30.97 -0.99 43.77
CA ALA A 116 31.21 0.24 44.51
C ALA A 116 30.81 1.48 43.71
N LYS A 117 31.30 1.62 42.47
CA LYS A 117 31.00 2.76 41.57
C LYS A 117 29.52 2.82 41.18
N PHE A 118 28.93 1.68 40.82
CA PHE A 118 27.51 1.55 40.53
C PHE A 118 26.68 1.92 41.75
N THR A 119 27.01 1.40 42.94
CA THR A 119 26.24 1.73 44.15
C THR A 119 26.29 3.22 44.47
N GLN A 120 27.42 3.90 44.24
CA GLN A 120 27.57 5.33 44.46
C GLN A 120 26.67 6.17 43.53
N GLU A 121 26.74 5.98 42.21
CA GLU A 121 25.84 6.70 41.27
C GLU A 121 24.37 6.25 41.44
N PHE A 122 24.14 4.95 41.66
CA PHE A 122 22.82 4.38 41.91
C PHE A 122 22.16 5.00 43.13
N GLN A 123 22.85 5.17 44.26
CA GLN A 123 22.27 5.81 45.45
C GLN A 123 21.72 7.21 45.17
N GLY A 124 22.39 8.00 44.31
CA GLY A 124 21.89 9.31 43.89
C GLY A 124 20.58 9.21 43.09
N ILE A 125 20.54 8.31 42.11
CA ILE A 125 19.35 8.02 41.27
C ILE A 125 18.20 7.49 42.15
N MET A 126 18.50 6.58 43.07
CA MET A 126 17.57 5.92 43.97
C MET A 126 16.80 6.91 44.83
N VAL A 127 17.51 7.74 45.58
CA VAL A 127 16.89 8.71 46.51
C VAL A 127 15.94 9.63 45.75
N ARG A 128 16.31 10.04 44.53
CA ARG A 128 15.48 10.92 43.69
C ARG A 128 14.24 10.22 43.16
N ILE A 129 14.34 8.98 42.69
CA ILE A 129 13.18 8.20 42.20
C ILE A 129 12.28 7.74 43.35
N GLU A 130 12.83 7.23 44.45
CA GLU A 130 12.08 6.80 45.64
C GLU A 130 11.27 7.95 46.26
N SER A 131 11.78 9.19 46.22
CA SER A 131 11.03 10.36 46.69
C SER A 131 9.76 10.63 45.88
N LYS A 132 9.69 10.14 44.62
CA LYS A 132 8.63 10.42 43.64
C LYS A 132 7.74 9.23 43.31
N ALA A 133 8.22 8.00 43.49
CA ALA A 133 7.48 6.78 43.25
C ALA A 133 6.75 6.29 44.51
N ARG A 134 5.74 5.43 44.33
CA ARG A 134 5.19 4.56 45.38
C ARG A 134 5.58 3.12 45.07
N PHE A 135 5.60 2.26 46.08
CA PHE A 135 5.99 0.86 45.92
C PHE A 135 4.86 -0.08 46.27
N ARG A 136 4.73 -1.15 45.49
CA ARG A 136 3.70 -2.17 45.67
C ARG A 136 3.77 -2.79 47.08
N GLY A 137 2.65 -2.73 47.82
CA GLY A 137 2.53 -3.28 49.18
C GLY A 137 2.51 -2.25 50.32
N ALA A 138 2.49 -0.95 50.01
CA ALA A 138 2.46 0.12 51.02
C ALA A 138 1.05 0.49 51.54
N GLU A 139 -0.04 -0.04 50.97
CA GLU A 139 -1.43 0.28 51.36
C GLU A 139 -2.35 -0.95 51.41
N GLU A 140 -3.40 -0.87 52.24
CA GLU A 140 -4.41 -1.90 52.49
C GLU A 140 -5.12 -2.36 51.21
N THR A 141 -5.38 -3.66 51.13
CA THR A 141 -6.12 -4.28 50.02
C THR A 141 -7.51 -3.65 49.88
N PRO A 142 -7.92 -3.25 48.66
CA PRO A 142 -9.27 -2.74 48.43
C PRO A 142 -10.32 -3.80 48.80
N ASP A 143 -11.49 -3.34 49.22
CA ASP A 143 -12.60 -4.20 49.63
C ASP A 143 -12.93 -5.23 48.53
N PRO A 144 -13.22 -6.49 48.91
CA PRO A 144 -13.51 -7.55 47.95
C PRO A 144 -14.72 -7.18 47.08
N PRO A 145 -14.69 -7.51 45.78
CA PRO A 145 -15.76 -7.15 44.86
C PRO A 145 -17.09 -7.82 45.26
N PRO A 146 -18.25 -7.18 45.03
CA PRO A 146 -19.55 -7.80 45.22
C PRO A 146 -19.69 -9.12 44.44
N PRO A 147 -20.42 -10.12 44.99
CA PRO A 147 -20.44 -11.49 44.47
C PRO A 147 -21.11 -11.64 43.10
N PHE A 148 -21.90 -10.65 42.66
CA PHE A 148 -22.50 -10.61 41.33
C PHE A 148 -22.38 -9.21 40.74
N GLU A 149 -21.80 -9.13 39.55
CA GLU A 149 -21.60 -7.87 38.85
C GLU A 149 -21.68 -8.13 37.34
N THR A 150 -22.45 -7.31 36.62
CA THR A 150 -22.51 -7.37 35.16
C THR A 150 -21.22 -6.83 34.53
N ARG A 151 -20.95 -7.15 33.26
CA ARG A 151 -19.77 -6.61 32.54
C ARG A 151 -19.71 -5.07 32.56
N LYS A 152 -20.86 -4.41 32.53
CA LYS A 152 -20.97 -2.94 32.55
C LYS A 152 -20.65 -2.37 33.93
N GLU A 153 -21.24 -2.93 34.98
CA GLU A 153 -20.97 -2.53 36.37
C GLU A 153 -19.50 -2.77 36.75
N ARG A 154 -18.91 -3.88 36.29
CA ARG A 154 -17.49 -4.17 36.50
C ARG A 154 -16.58 -3.14 35.84
N ALA A 155 -16.91 -2.71 34.62
CA ALA A 155 -16.16 -1.69 33.91
C ALA A 155 -16.29 -0.33 34.61
N GLU A 156 -17.48 0.03 35.10
CA GLU A 156 -17.72 1.27 35.85
C GLU A 156 -17.03 1.25 37.23
N ARG A 157 -17.06 0.14 37.98
CA ARG A 157 -16.31 0.03 39.25
C ARG A 157 -14.82 0.18 39.02
N ILE A 158 -14.25 -0.53 38.05
CA ILE A 158 -12.82 -0.43 37.73
C ILE A 158 -12.48 1.01 37.29
N LYS A 159 -13.32 1.65 36.48
CA LYS A 159 -13.15 3.06 36.09
C LYS A 159 -13.17 4.00 37.29
N ASN A 160 -14.11 3.81 38.22
CA ASN A 160 -14.25 4.62 39.43
C ASN A 160 -13.11 4.37 40.44
N GLU A 161 -12.69 3.13 40.65
CA GLU A 161 -11.52 2.77 41.48
C GLU A 161 -10.23 3.37 40.90
N ILE A 162 -10.06 3.35 39.58
CA ILE A 162 -8.93 3.97 38.90
C ILE A 162 -8.99 5.49 39.05
N ALA A 163 -10.17 6.10 38.88
CA ALA A 163 -10.35 7.55 39.04
C ALA A 163 -10.09 8.03 40.47
N GLU A 164 -10.60 7.30 41.47
CA GLU A 164 -10.35 7.59 42.89
C GLU A 164 -8.88 7.32 43.27
N ARG A 165 -8.25 6.24 42.79
CA ARG A 165 -6.81 6.02 42.98
C ARG A 165 -5.96 7.10 42.33
N ASN A 166 -6.34 7.59 41.15
CA ASN A 166 -5.62 8.67 40.47
C ASN A 166 -5.79 10.02 41.21
N LYS A 167 -6.91 10.24 41.90
CA LYS A 167 -7.11 11.42 42.78
C LYS A 167 -6.36 11.30 44.11
N LEU A 168 -6.35 10.13 44.72
CA LEU A 168 -5.78 9.88 46.04
C LEU A 168 -4.27 9.67 46.02
N HIS A 169 -3.70 9.19 44.90
CA HIS A 169 -2.28 8.87 44.78
C HIS A 169 -1.67 9.48 43.49
N PRO A 170 -1.08 10.68 43.57
CA PRO A 170 -0.47 11.34 42.40
C PRO A 170 0.85 10.68 41.94
N LYS A 171 1.38 9.70 42.69
CA LYS A 171 2.65 9.02 42.44
C LYS A 171 2.45 7.68 41.72
N TRP A 172 3.32 7.36 40.76
CA TRP A 172 3.29 6.08 40.05
C TRP A 172 3.84 4.92 40.87
N GLU A 173 3.19 3.76 40.76
CA GLU A 173 3.62 2.54 41.46
C GLU A 173 4.71 1.79 40.71
N LEU A 174 5.78 1.42 41.40
CA LEU A 174 6.79 0.51 40.90
C LEU A 174 6.55 -0.91 41.45
N THR A 175 6.72 -1.89 40.56
CA THR A 175 6.48 -3.31 40.84
C THR A 175 7.51 -3.93 41.78
N HIS A 176 8.71 -3.38 41.84
CA HIS A 176 9.80 -3.84 42.69
C HIS A 176 10.18 -2.76 43.70
N THR A 177 10.17 -3.12 44.99
CA THR A 177 10.71 -2.30 46.08
C THR A 177 12.22 -2.11 45.95
N ASP A 178 12.94 -3.15 45.52
CA ASP A 178 14.36 -3.04 45.17
C ASP A 178 14.52 -2.63 43.70
N LEU A 179 14.85 -1.36 43.48
CA LEU A 179 15.03 -0.80 42.13
C LEU A 179 16.23 -1.40 41.38
N ARG A 180 17.18 -2.07 42.06
CA ARG A 180 18.30 -2.76 41.37
C ARG A 180 17.80 -3.80 40.37
N ARG A 181 16.59 -4.33 40.59
CA ARG A 181 15.94 -5.30 39.71
C ARG A 181 15.58 -4.76 38.33
N TYR A 182 15.55 -3.44 38.14
CA TYR A 182 15.32 -2.83 36.83
C TYR A 182 16.61 -2.72 36.00
N PHE A 183 17.78 -2.84 36.61
CA PHE A 183 19.07 -2.70 35.93
C PHE A 183 19.56 -4.06 35.42
N PRO A 184 20.08 -4.13 34.17
CA PRO A 184 20.75 -5.35 33.70
C PRO A 184 21.89 -5.75 34.64
N ASN A 185 22.05 -7.06 34.86
CA ASN A 185 23.19 -7.57 35.62
C ASN A 185 24.46 -7.44 34.78
N MET A 186 25.58 -7.12 35.42
CA MET A 186 26.92 -7.06 34.82
C MET A 186 27.53 -8.44 34.52
N ALA A 187 26.74 -9.50 34.64
CA ALA A 187 27.14 -10.84 34.24
C ALA A 187 26.45 -11.19 32.91
N TYR A 188 27.21 -11.75 31.97
CA TYR A 188 26.65 -12.34 30.76
C TYR A 188 25.97 -13.67 31.11
N THR A 189 24.64 -13.69 30.97
CA THR A 189 23.79 -14.85 31.27
C THR A 189 22.68 -14.95 30.24
N GLN A 190 21.97 -16.07 30.17
CA GLN A 190 20.79 -16.18 29.31
C GLN A 190 19.75 -15.07 29.53
N ARG A 191 19.68 -14.49 30.74
CA ARG A 191 18.74 -13.40 31.06
C ARG A 191 19.20 -12.03 30.56
N THR A 192 20.51 -11.85 30.39
CA THR A 192 21.12 -10.58 29.97
C THR A 192 21.61 -10.59 28.52
N ASP A 193 21.67 -11.77 27.88
CA ASP A 193 22.04 -12.01 26.49
C ASP A 193 21.40 -11.01 25.51
N ARG A 194 20.09 -10.78 25.66
CA ARG A 194 19.36 -9.84 24.79
C ARG A 194 19.89 -8.41 24.88
N TYR A 195 20.24 -7.93 26.08
CA TYR A 195 20.74 -6.57 26.28
C TYR A 195 22.14 -6.42 25.67
N TYR A 196 23.02 -7.37 25.94
CA TYR A 196 24.41 -7.28 25.47
C TYR A 196 24.56 -7.54 23.97
N LYS A 197 23.65 -8.32 23.34
CA LYS A 197 23.55 -8.38 21.87
C LYS A 197 23.20 -7.04 21.23
N LEU A 198 22.32 -6.27 21.86
CA LEU A 198 21.96 -4.93 21.36
C LEU A 198 23.14 -3.96 21.48
N LEU A 199 23.85 -4.00 22.61
CA LEU A 199 25.08 -3.23 22.82
C LEU A 199 26.16 -3.61 21.79
N ALA A 200 26.44 -4.90 21.63
CA ALA A 200 27.43 -5.39 20.67
C ALA A 200 27.11 -4.96 19.24
N LYS A 201 25.81 -4.97 18.87
CA LYS A 201 25.36 -4.47 17.57
C LYS A 201 25.60 -2.98 17.38
N ALA A 202 25.31 -2.17 18.40
CA ALA A 202 25.57 -0.74 18.34
C ALA A 202 27.08 -0.44 18.26
N ARG A 203 27.89 -1.17 19.03
CA ARG A 203 29.35 -1.07 19.05
C ARG A 203 29.98 -1.49 17.72
N ALA A 204 29.50 -2.56 17.10
CA ALA A 204 29.98 -2.99 15.78
C ALA A 204 29.82 -1.90 14.71
N ILE A 205 28.69 -1.19 14.73
CA ILE A 205 28.42 -0.06 13.82
C ILE A 205 29.29 1.16 14.17
N GLN A 206 29.52 1.44 15.45
CA GLN A 206 30.42 2.50 15.90
C GLN A 206 31.85 2.27 15.37
N MET A 207 32.33 1.03 15.43
CA MET A 207 33.70 0.65 15.05
C MET A 207 33.96 0.72 13.53
N THR A 208 32.94 0.56 12.69
CA THR A 208 33.09 0.58 11.22
C THR A 208 33.00 1.96 10.58
N ARG A 209 32.58 2.99 11.32
CA ARG A 209 32.21 4.29 10.75
C ARG A 209 33.40 5.21 10.46
N ASP A 210 33.38 5.97 9.35
CA ASP A 210 34.42 6.98 9.10
C ASP A 210 34.14 8.26 9.93
N PRO A 211 35.11 8.80 10.69
CA PRO A 211 34.91 10.01 11.49
C PRO A 211 34.54 11.27 10.67
N SER A 212 34.70 11.25 9.34
CA SER A 212 34.29 12.34 8.44
C SER A 212 32.78 12.38 8.13
N GLU A 213 32.03 11.30 8.40
CA GLU A 213 30.57 11.25 8.30
C GLU A 213 29.92 11.82 9.56
N ALA A 214 30.02 13.13 9.76
CA ALA A 214 29.26 13.81 10.80
C ALA A 214 27.76 13.69 10.48
N ILE A 215 27.05 12.78 11.18
CA ILE A 215 25.58 12.72 11.12
C ILE A 215 25.06 14.08 11.57
N HIS A 216 24.23 14.69 10.73
CA HIS A 216 23.30 15.74 11.17
C HIS A 216 22.46 15.15 12.31
N ILE A 217 22.84 15.48 13.55
CA ILE A 217 22.10 15.10 14.75
C ILE A 217 20.69 15.68 14.58
N PRO A 218 19.62 14.85 14.55
CA PRO A 218 18.28 15.37 14.50
C PRO A 218 18.07 16.24 15.74
N LEU A 219 17.55 17.46 15.56
CA LEU A 219 17.21 18.36 16.67
C LEU A 219 16.17 17.76 17.65
N GLY A 220 15.61 16.58 17.35
CA GLY A 220 14.57 15.88 18.11
C GLY A 220 15.02 14.78 19.10
N GLY A 221 16.31 14.61 19.37
CA GLY A 221 16.83 13.61 20.33
C GLY A 221 16.86 12.16 19.80
N PHE A 222 17.52 11.26 20.55
CA PHE A 222 17.67 9.84 20.16
C PHE A 222 16.45 8.99 20.56
N SER A 223 16.08 8.01 19.74
CA SER A 223 14.95 7.11 20.00
C SER A 223 15.35 5.84 20.73
N SER A 224 16.61 5.41 20.61
CA SER A 224 17.14 4.21 21.28
C SER A 224 18.58 4.38 21.75
N VAL A 225 19.01 3.52 22.69
CA VAL A 225 20.37 3.50 23.24
C VAL A 225 21.40 3.18 22.16
N GLU A 226 21.05 2.28 21.26
CA GLU A 226 21.89 1.88 20.13
C GLU A 226 22.16 3.06 19.19
N GLU A 227 21.19 3.94 18.97
CA GLU A 227 21.38 5.15 18.15
C GLU A 227 22.39 6.11 18.77
N VAL A 228 22.37 6.28 20.11
CA VAL A 228 23.35 7.11 20.81
C VAL A 228 24.74 6.52 20.63
N ILE A 229 24.90 5.23 20.94
CA ILE A 229 26.19 4.52 20.94
C ILE A 229 26.85 4.58 19.55
N ARG A 230 26.08 4.43 18.48
CA ARG A 230 26.56 4.57 17.09
C ARG A 230 27.17 5.93 16.76
N THR A 231 26.87 6.97 17.53
CA THR A 231 27.44 8.32 17.35
C THR A 231 28.66 8.59 18.23
N LEU A 232 28.95 7.72 19.20
CA LEU A 232 30.04 7.92 20.14
C LEU A 232 31.43 7.70 19.49
N PRO A 233 32.50 8.31 20.01
CA PRO A 233 33.88 8.09 19.53
C PRO A 233 34.29 6.61 19.63
N LYS A 234 35.11 6.11 18.69
CA LYS A 234 35.52 4.69 18.67
C LYS A 234 36.43 4.32 19.84
N GLU A 235 37.24 5.26 20.27
CA GLU A 235 38.28 5.10 21.30
C GLU A 235 37.74 5.20 22.73
N LEU A 236 36.42 5.17 22.91
CA LEU A 236 35.81 5.09 24.23
C LEU A 236 36.18 3.81 24.95
N ASP A 237 36.43 3.95 26.25
CA ASP A 237 36.59 2.84 27.15
C ASP A 237 35.31 1.98 27.20
N LEU A 238 35.42 0.73 26.75
CA LEU A 238 34.29 -0.19 26.64
C LEU A 238 33.71 -0.53 28.02
N VAL A 239 34.52 -0.49 29.08
CA VAL A 239 34.07 -0.64 30.46
C VAL A 239 33.08 0.47 30.83
N GLU A 240 33.48 1.72 30.61
CA GLU A 240 32.63 2.88 30.90
C GLU A 240 31.39 2.87 30.01
N GLU A 241 31.52 2.47 28.74
CA GLU A 241 30.38 2.37 27.82
C GLU A 241 29.36 1.31 28.30
N ILE A 242 29.81 0.12 28.71
CA ILE A 242 28.97 -0.93 29.30
C ILE A 242 28.31 -0.43 30.59
N TYR A 243 29.06 0.27 31.45
CA TYR A 243 28.54 0.87 32.67
C TYR A 243 27.39 1.83 32.38
N ARG A 244 27.61 2.81 31.49
CA ARG A 244 26.60 3.81 31.11
C ARG A 244 25.40 3.16 30.42
N PHE A 245 25.63 2.15 29.59
CA PHE A 245 24.57 1.34 28.98
C PHE A 245 23.66 0.68 30.04
N ILE A 246 24.23 0.07 31.07
CA ILE A 246 23.47 -0.56 32.17
C ILE A 246 22.61 0.49 32.89
N VAL A 247 23.18 1.66 33.20
CA VAL A 247 22.46 2.73 33.92
C VAL A 247 21.29 3.26 33.09
N VAL A 248 21.52 3.61 31.82
CA VAL A 248 20.48 4.11 30.90
C VAL A 248 19.37 3.07 30.69
N THR A 249 19.75 1.81 30.49
CA THR A 249 18.78 0.71 30.30
C THR A 249 17.95 0.50 31.57
N GLY A 250 18.55 0.63 32.75
CA GLY A 250 17.84 0.55 34.02
C GLY A 250 16.82 1.68 34.20
N LEU A 251 17.20 2.92 33.89
CA LEU A 251 16.28 4.06 33.88
C LEU A 251 15.11 3.85 32.90
N GLU A 252 15.41 3.37 31.69
CA GLU A 252 14.38 3.05 30.69
C GLU A 252 13.43 1.95 31.20
N ASN A 253 13.94 0.93 31.90
CA ASN A 253 13.14 -0.12 32.49
C ASN A 253 12.24 0.39 33.63
N ILE A 254 12.71 1.33 34.45
CA ILE A 254 11.90 2.01 35.47
C ILE A 254 10.74 2.77 34.81
N LEU A 255 11.02 3.57 33.79
CA LEU A 255 9.98 4.31 33.05
C LEU A 255 9.01 3.38 32.32
N LYS A 256 9.50 2.26 31.77
CA LYS A 256 8.64 1.20 31.19
C LYS A 256 7.74 0.55 32.24
N ALA A 257 8.18 0.43 33.50
CA ALA A 257 7.39 -0.19 34.56
C ALA A 257 6.15 0.62 34.93
N ILE A 258 6.22 1.96 34.85
CA ILE A 258 5.07 2.85 35.11
C ILE A 258 4.15 2.98 33.89
N ARG A 259 4.61 2.60 32.70
CA ARG A 259 3.90 2.78 31.42
C ARG A 259 2.44 2.30 31.44
N PRO A 260 2.08 1.12 31.99
CA PRO A 260 0.68 0.70 32.03
C PRO A 260 -0.24 1.67 32.81
N GLN A 261 0.25 2.23 33.94
CA GLN A 261 -0.51 3.20 34.73
C GLN A 261 -0.63 4.53 33.98
N VAL A 262 0.47 5.00 33.38
CA VAL A 262 0.49 6.22 32.56
C VAL A 262 -0.47 6.07 31.36
N THR A 263 -0.43 4.94 30.64
CA THR A 263 -1.33 4.66 29.51
C THR A 263 -2.79 4.76 29.93
N ASN A 264 -3.17 4.15 31.05
CA ASN A 264 -4.55 4.21 31.53
C ASN A 264 -4.97 5.64 31.91
N PHE A 265 -4.08 6.40 32.54
CA PHE A 265 -4.33 7.79 32.92
C PHE A 265 -4.47 8.70 31.68
N VAL A 266 -3.53 8.62 30.73
CA VAL A 266 -3.58 9.34 29.46
C VAL A 266 -4.85 9.00 28.70
N LYS A 267 -5.20 7.70 28.58
CA LYS A 267 -6.43 7.25 27.92
C LYS A 267 -7.67 7.87 28.56
N THR A 268 -7.76 7.87 29.88
CA THR A 268 -8.89 8.47 30.61
C THR A 268 -9.00 9.97 30.32
N LEU A 269 -7.88 10.71 30.35
CA LEU A 269 -7.87 12.13 30.05
C LEU A 269 -8.23 12.44 28.59
N VAL A 270 -7.81 11.58 27.65
CA VAL A 270 -8.19 11.69 26.24
C VAL A 270 -9.68 11.42 26.07
N GLU A 271 -10.22 10.37 26.70
CA GLU A 271 -11.66 10.07 26.69
C GLU A 271 -12.49 11.24 27.22
N ASP A 272 -12.12 11.80 28.37
CA ASP A 272 -12.79 12.96 28.96
C ASP A 272 -12.71 14.17 28.03
N ARG A 273 -11.52 14.45 27.47
CA ARG A 273 -11.32 15.58 26.54
C ARG A 273 -12.14 15.44 25.26
N LEU A 274 -12.24 14.23 24.72
CA LEU A 274 -13.06 13.95 23.56
C LEU A 274 -14.56 14.06 23.89
N ALA A 275 -14.98 13.58 25.07
CA ALA A 275 -16.35 13.71 25.53
C ALA A 275 -16.78 15.17 25.73
N ASP A 276 -15.86 16.07 26.08
CA ASP A 276 -16.12 17.52 26.14
C ASP A 276 -16.25 18.15 24.74
N ILE A 277 -15.44 17.70 23.78
CA ILE A 277 -15.32 18.28 22.43
C ILE A 277 -16.46 17.84 21.51
N PHE A 278 -16.83 16.55 21.54
CA PHE A 278 -17.76 15.97 20.57
C PHE A 278 -19.18 16.56 20.61
N PRO A 279 -19.80 16.79 21.79
CA PRO A 279 -21.11 17.44 21.87
C PRO A 279 -21.13 18.88 21.34
N THR A 280 -19.98 19.55 21.30
CA THR A 280 -19.80 20.92 20.82
C THR A 280 -19.09 20.98 19.47
N LEU A 281 -19.12 19.90 18.68
CA LEU A 281 -18.42 19.82 17.38
C LEU A 281 -18.74 20.98 16.44
N LYS A 282 -20.00 21.42 16.46
CA LYS A 282 -20.47 22.56 15.67
C LYS A 282 -19.87 23.89 16.15
N ASP A 283 -19.57 24.02 17.43
CA ASP A 283 -18.97 25.22 18.03
C ASP A 283 -17.46 25.30 17.76
N ILE A 284 -16.83 24.17 17.38
CA ILE A 284 -15.41 24.08 17.01
C ILE A 284 -15.19 23.91 15.50
N GLU A 285 -16.21 24.15 14.67
CA GLU A 285 -16.12 24.15 13.20
C GLU A 285 -14.97 25.04 12.72
N ASN A 286 -14.82 26.24 13.31
CA ASN A 286 -13.71 27.15 13.02
C ASN A 286 -12.32 26.54 13.32
N VAL A 287 -12.21 25.65 14.31
CA VAL A 287 -10.95 24.98 14.64
C VAL A 287 -10.65 23.87 13.63
N PHE A 288 -11.68 23.13 13.19
CA PHE A 288 -11.58 22.17 12.09
C PHE A 288 -11.16 22.86 10.79
N GLU A 289 -11.82 23.96 10.44
CA GLU A 289 -11.48 24.76 9.26
C GLU A 289 -10.04 25.28 9.34
N SER A 290 -9.64 25.85 10.49
CA SER A 290 -8.27 26.37 10.65
C SER A 290 -7.20 25.28 10.51
N THR A 291 -7.48 24.06 11.00
CA THR A 291 -6.56 22.92 10.90
C THR A 291 -6.51 22.37 9.47
N LEU A 292 -7.67 22.20 8.83
CA LEU A 292 -7.80 21.67 7.48
C LEU A 292 -7.39 22.67 6.39
N ARG A 293 -7.24 23.96 6.72
CA ARG A 293 -6.74 25.01 5.83
C ARG A 293 -5.34 25.51 6.19
N SER A 294 -4.68 24.89 7.16
CA SER A 294 -3.34 25.28 7.58
C SER A 294 -2.34 25.21 6.43
N THR A 295 -1.41 26.16 6.42
CA THR A 295 -0.33 26.30 5.43
C THR A 295 1.03 25.86 5.98
N GLU A 296 1.08 25.32 7.20
CA GLU A 296 2.31 24.72 7.74
C GLU A 296 2.71 23.48 6.93
N GLU A 297 4.01 23.28 6.72
CA GLU A 297 4.53 22.22 5.84
C GLU A 297 4.08 20.81 6.27
N GLU A 298 4.11 20.53 7.58
CA GLU A 298 3.63 19.26 8.14
C GLU A 298 2.12 19.04 7.92
N ASP A 299 1.34 20.11 7.96
CA ASP A 299 -0.11 20.03 7.74
C ASP A 299 -0.44 19.86 6.25
N LEU A 300 0.34 20.47 5.35
CA LEU A 300 0.16 20.29 3.91
C LEU A 300 0.36 18.82 3.51
N VAL A 301 1.42 18.18 4.00
CA VAL A 301 1.68 16.75 3.74
C VAL A 301 0.52 15.88 4.27
N TRP A 302 0.03 16.18 5.47
CA TRP A 302 -1.12 15.48 6.05
C TRP A 302 -2.41 15.71 5.22
N ARG A 303 -2.68 16.94 4.78
CA ARG A 303 -3.84 17.28 3.94
C ARG A 303 -3.81 16.57 2.59
N GLU A 304 -2.65 16.47 1.96
CA GLU A 304 -2.49 15.73 0.70
C GLU A 304 -2.70 14.22 0.90
N SER A 305 -2.21 13.67 2.01
CA SER A 305 -2.46 12.28 2.39
C SER A 305 -3.95 12.02 2.62
N LEU A 306 -4.63 12.91 3.34
CA LEU A 306 -6.07 12.84 3.54
C LEU A 306 -6.82 12.91 2.20
N PHE A 307 -6.48 13.85 1.31
CA PHE A 307 -7.08 13.94 -0.01
C PHE A 307 -6.97 12.60 -0.75
N THR A 308 -5.78 12.01 -0.78
CA THR A 308 -5.55 10.75 -1.49
C THR A 308 -6.41 9.60 -0.95
N ARG A 309 -6.71 9.61 0.37
CA ARG A 309 -7.41 8.52 1.06
C ARG A 309 -8.93 8.72 1.18
N PHE A 310 -9.40 9.96 1.27
CA PHE A 310 -10.83 10.30 1.34
C PHE A 310 -11.43 10.62 -0.03
N SER A 311 -10.63 11.12 -0.97
CA SER A 311 -11.15 11.54 -2.26
C SER A 311 -11.64 10.36 -3.08
N PRO A 312 -12.83 10.46 -3.71
CA PRO A 312 -13.42 9.41 -4.54
C PRO A 312 -12.63 9.11 -5.84
N VAL A 313 -11.57 9.86 -6.13
CA VAL A 313 -10.65 9.56 -7.23
C VAL A 313 -9.42 8.76 -6.80
N GLU A 314 -9.15 8.59 -5.49
CA GLU A 314 -8.01 7.84 -4.95
C GLU A 314 -6.64 8.24 -5.56
N MET A 315 -6.47 9.53 -5.85
CA MET A 315 -5.27 10.09 -6.49
C MET A 315 -4.72 11.23 -5.63
N THR A 316 -3.40 11.46 -5.70
CA THR A 316 -2.80 12.67 -5.10
C THR A 316 -3.23 13.91 -5.89
N PRO A 317 -3.27 15.11 -5.28
CA PRO A 317 -3.57 16.35 -5.99
C PRO A 317 -2.66 16.60 -7.20
N GLU A 318 -1.38 16.20 -7.09
CA GLU A 318 -0.41 16.21 -8.20
C GLU A 318 -0.82 15.30 -9.35
N ALA A 319 -1.19 14.05 -9.04
CA ALA A 319 -1.60 13.09 -10.05
C ALA A 319 -2.89 13.53 -10.76
N VAL A 320 -3.79 14.24 -10.07
CA VAL A 320 -4.97 14.87 -10.68
C VAL A 320 -4.55 15.94 -11.69
N TYR A 321 -3.65 16.86 -11.31
CA TYR A 321 -3.14 17.89 -12.20
C TYR A 321 -2.48 17.29 -13.46
N GLU A 322 -1.59 16.31 -13.28
CA GLU A 322 -0.92 15.64 -14.39
C GLU A 322 -1.89 14.89 -15.31
N LYS A 323 -2.87 14.16 -14.74
CA LYS A 323 -3.86 13.40 -15.54
C LYS A 323 -4.78 14.33 -16.35
N LEU A 324 -5.03 15.56 -15.90
CA LEU A 324 -5.77 16.56 -16.69
C LEU A 324 -5.02 16.99 -17.95
N LEU A 325 -3.69 16.96 -17.92
CA LEU A 325 -2.82 17.32 -19.05
C LEU A 325 -2.50 16.14 -19.99
N GLN A 326 -2.91 14.92 -19.63
CA GLN A 326 -2.72 13.73 -20.43
C GLN A 326 -3.80 13.54 -21.50
N VAL A 327 -3.53 12.66 -22.45
CA VAL A 327 -4.53 12.26 -23.46
C VAL A 327 -5.57 11.35 -22.80
N PRO A 328 -6.88 11.56 -23.05
CA PRO A 328 -7.92 10.73 -22.45
C PRO A 328 -7.81 9.28 -22.88
N ASN A 329 -8.13 8.36 -21.97
CA ASN A 329 -8.22 6.95 -22.30
C ASN A 329 -9.35 6.73 -23.33
N SER A 330 -9.11 5.86 -24.32
CA SER A 330 -10.07 5.64 -25.42
C SER A 330 -11.48 5.25 -24.94
N PRO A 331 -11.68 4.34 -23.97
CA PRO A 331 -13.02 4.02 -23.45
C PRO A 331 -13.68 5.21 -22.74
N ALA A 332 -12.91 5.99 -21.98
CA ALA A 332 -13.43 7.17 -21.28
C ALA A 332 -13.87 8.25 -22.28
N GLN A 333 -13.08 8.49 -23.33
CA GLN A 333 -13.41 9.39 -24.43
C GLN A 333 -14.69 8.94 -25.16
N ILE A 334 -14.81 7.66 -25.49
CA ILE A 334 -16.00 7.10 -26.16
C ILE A 334 -17.26 7.33 -25.28
N ARG A 335 -17.19 7.01 -23.98
CA ARG A 335 -18.31 7.19 -23.06
C ARG A 335 -18.70 8.66 -22.91
N TYR A 336 -17.72 9.55 -22.77
CA TYR A 336 -17.94 10.99 -22.68
C TYR A 336 -18.68 11.52 -23.92
N VAL A 337 -18.24 11.17 -25.12
CA VAL A 337 -18.86 11.59 -26.38
C VAL A 337 -20.28 11.04 -26.54
N LEU A 338 -20.54 9.81 -26.09
CA LEU A 338 -21.90 9.22 -26.12
C LEU A 338 -22.86 9.93 -25.17
N ASN A 339 -22.37 10.40 -24.02
CA ASN A 339 -23.18 11.09 -23.01
C ASN A 339 -23.33 12.59 -23.31
N ASN A 340 -22.37 13.18 -24.02
CA ASN A 340 -22.34 14.61 -24.39
C ASN A 340 -22.19 14.78 -25.92
N PRO A 341 -23.20 14.38 -26.72
CA PRO A 341 -23.10 14.46 -28.17
C PRO A 341 -23.10 15.92 -28.65
N SER A 342 -22.10 16.29 -29.45
CA SER A 342 -21.89 17.63 -30.03
C SER A 342 -22.94 18.07 -31.08
N GLY A 343 -24.07 17.36 -31.16
CA GLY A 343 -25.16 17.59 -32.09
C GLY A 343 -26.40 16.79 -31.67
N PRO A 344 -27.53 16.92 -32.37
CA PRO A 344 -28.74 16.21 -32.01
C PRO A 344 -28.52 14.69 -32.20
N ALA A 345 -28.20 13.99 -31.11
CA ALA A 345 -28.16 12.53 -31.03
C ALA A 345 -29.52 11.86 -31.24
N THR A 346 -30.52 12.63 -31.67
CA THR A 346 -31.87 12.20 -32.05
C THR A 346 -31.88 11.27 -33.27
N PHE A 347 -30.74 10.98 -33.89
CA PHE A 347 -30.65 10.09 -35.05
C PHE A 347 -30.49 8.60 -34.69
N LEU A 348 -29.99 8.28 -33.49
CA LEU A 348 -29.88 6.90 -33.01
C LEU A 348 -31.18 6.49 -32.31
N SER A 349 -31.61 5.24 -32.50
CA SER A 349 -32.67 4.68 -31.65
C SER A 349 -32.13 4.49 -30.23
N LYS A 350 -33.03 4.38 -29.25
CA LYS A 350 -32.64 4.08 -27.87
C LYS A 350 -31.87 2.75 -27.80
N GLU A 351 -32.31 1.73 -28.55
CA GLU A 351 -31.60 0.45 -28.60
C GLU A 351 -30.19 0.57 -29.18
N ASP A 352 -30.00 1.33 -30.26
CA ASP A 352 -28.68 1.51 -30.87
C ASP A 352 -27.74 2.33 -29.96
N LEU A 353 -28.28 3.30 -29.22
CA LEU A 353 -27.52 4.07 -28.24
C LEU A 353 -27.07 3.20 -27.05
N ASP A 354 -27.97 2.39 -26.49
CA ASP A 354 -27.65 1.49 -25.38
C ASP A 354 -26.64 0.42 -25.83
N ALA A 355 -26.80 -0.12 -27.03
CA ALA A 355 -25.86 -1.08 -27.60
C ALA A 355 -24.47 -0.48 -27.90
N LEU A 356 -24.40 0.82 -28.21
CA LEU A 356 -23.14 1.56 -28.32
C LEU A 356 -22.49 1.79 -26.95
N LYS A 357 -23.28 2.09 -25.91
CA LYS A 357 -22.80 2.23 -24.52
C LYS A 357 -22.21 0.93 -24.01
N GLU A 358 -22.85 -0.21 -24.27
CA GLU A 358 -22.30 -1.55 -23.94
C GLU A 358 -20.99 -1.84 -24.68
N ALA A 359 -20.88 -1.42 -25.94
CA ALA A 359 -19.69 -1.62 -26.76
C ALA A 359 -18.53 -0.65 -26.44
N ALA A 360 -18.73 0.35 -25.56
CA ALA A 360 -17.78 1.43 -25.28
C ALA A 360 -16.54 1.00 -24.48
N SER A 361 -16.47 -0.26 -24.04
CA SER A 361 -15.35 -0.80 -23.25
C SER A 361 -14.03 -0.86 -24.04
N THR A 362 -14.07 -1.01 -25.36
CA THR A 362 -12.86 -0.95 -26.21
C THR A 362 -13.12 -0.22 -27.52
N ARG A 363 -12.05 0.37 -28.08
CA ARG A 363 -12.09 1.00 -29.41
C ARG A 363 -12.55 0.03 -30.50
N ARG A 364 -12.14 -1.24 -30.42
CA ARG A 364 -12.45 -2.27 -31.42
C ARG A 364 -13.93 -2.65 -31.39
N THR A 365 -14.47 -2.95 -30.20
CA THR A 365 -15.88 -3.32 -30.03
C THR A 365 -16.79 -2.18 -30.42
N PHE A 366 -16.45 -0.96 -29.99
CA PHE A 366 -17.20 0.24 -30.33
C PHE A 366 -17.20 0.48 -31.86
N LYS A 367 -16.03 0.41 -32.51
CA LYS A 367 -15.92 0.56 -33.97
C LYS A 367 -16.74 -0.48 -34.74
N ALA A 368 -16.71 -1.75 -34.31
CA ALA A 368 -17.46 -2.81 -34.98
C ALA A 368 -18.97 -2.60 -34.84
N LYS A 369 -19.43 -2.18 -33.65
CA LYS A 369 -20.85 -1.92 -33.40
C LYS A 369 -21.35 -0.70 -34.16
N LEU A 370 -20.53 0.36 -34.21
CA LEU A 370 -20.83 1.58 -34.95
C LEU A 370 -20.93 1.31 -36.46
N ALA A 371 -20.05 0.48 -37.02
CA ALA A 371 -20.15 0.02 -38.41
C ALA A 371 -21.42 -0.81 -38.67
N ALA A 372 -21.81 -1.70 -37.75
CA ALA A 372 -23.04 -2.48 -37.87
C ALA A 372 -24.33 -1.63 -37.78
N ILE A 373 -24.28 -0.48 -37.09
CA ILE A 373 -25.39 0.48 -37.11
C ILE A 373 -25.39 1.22 -38.46
N GLU A 374 -24.22 1.64 -38.94
CA GLU A 374 -24.06 2.35 -40.22
C GLU A 374 -24.56 1.53 -41.42
N GLU A 375 -24.27 0.22 -41.45
CA GLU A 375 -24.76 -0.72 -42.46
C GLU A 375 -26.29 -0.89 -42.43
N ARG A 376 -26.93 -0.75 -41.27
CA ARG A 376 -28.40 -0.90 -41.12
C ARG A 376 -29.18 0.37 -41.50
N ILE A 377 -28.53 1.53 -41.61
CA ILE A 377 -29.20 2.82 -41.91
C ILE A 377 -29.94 2.81 -43.26
N PRO A 378 -29.34 2.33 -44.38
CA PRO A 378 -30.01 2.28 -45.67
C PRO A 378 -31.26 1.38 -45.63
N ASP A 379 -31.13 0.18 -45.06
CA ASP A 379 -32.18 -0.84 -45.01
C ASP A 379 -33.37 -0.43 -44.12
N ALA A 380 -33.09 0.24 -42.99
CA ALA A 380 -34.13 0.75 -42.10
C ALA A 380 -34.97 1.87 -42.76
N LEU A 381 -34.34 2.69 -43.60
CA LEU A 381 -35.04 3.72 -44.40
C LEU A 381 -35.81 3.11 -45.57
N GLU A 382 -35.36 1.99 -46.12
CA GLU A 382 -36.01 1.27 -47.23
C GLU A 382 -37.21 0.42 -46.75
N ASN A 383 -37.12 -0.21 -45.58
CA ASN A 383 -38.24 -0.95 -44.99
C ASN A 383 -39.40 -0.03 -44.53
N LYS A 384 -39.10 1.20 -44.06
CA LYS A 384 -40.13 2.22 -43.83
C LYS A 384 -40.78 2.72 -45.13
N GLN A 385 -40.13 2.54 -46.28
CA GLN A 385 -40.66 2.92 -47.59
C GLN A 385 -41.82 2.01 -48.03
N LYS A 386 -41.84 0.74 -47.61
CA LYS A 386 -42.92 -0.22 -47.89
C LYS A 386 -44.22 0.09 -47.17
N THR A 387 -44.18 0.88 -46.09
CA THR A 387 -45.35 1.29 -45.31
C THR A 387 -45.93 2.63 -45.74
N TRP A 388 -45.29 3.34 -46.67
CA TRP A 388 -45.71 4.69 -47.09
C TRP A 388 -46.49 4.62 -48.40
N ASN A 389 -47.46 5.52 -48.55
CA ASN A 389 -48.41 5.52 -49.66
C ASN A 389 -47.70 5.65 -51.03
N LYS A 390 -48.02 4.80 -52.02
CA LYS A 390 -47.29 4.71 -53.32
C LYS A 390 -47.13 6.05 -54.06
N ASN A 391 -48.05 6.99 -53.84
CA ASN A 391 -48.03 8.31 -54.45
C ASN A 391 -47.02 9.29 -53.81
N LEU A 392 -46.64 9.09 -52.54
CA LEU A 392 -45.60 9.91 -51.87
C LEU A 392 -44.18 9.47 -52.25
N VAL A 393 -43.97 8.17 -52.47
CA VAL A 393 -42.64 7.58 -52.72
C VAL A 393 -42.03 8.03 -54.06
N ASN A 394 -42.86 8.39 -55.05
CA ASN A 394 -42.43 8.83 -56.38
C ASN A 394 -42.30 10.36 -56.52
N HIS A 395 -42.63 11.15 -55.49
CA HIS A 395 -42.55 12.61 -55.56
C HIS A 395 -41.09 13.09 -55.43
N PRO A 396 -40.62 14.08 -56.23
CA PRO A 396 -39.25 14.58 -56.18
C PRO A 396 -38.79 15.04 -54.79
N TYR A 397 -39.65 15.76 -54.07
CA TYR A 397 -39.40 16.21 -52.69
C TYR A 397 -39.13 15.05 -51.72
N PHE A 398 -39.68 13.87 -51.99
CA PHE A 398 -39.52 12.70 -51.13
C PHE A 398 -38.11 12.09 -51.26
N LYS A 399 -37.60 12.03 -52.50
CA LYS A 399 -36.23 11.60 -52.78
C LYS A 399 -35.23 12.57 -52.14
N GLU A 400 -35.47 13.88 -52.28
CA GLU A 400 -34.65 14.92 -51.66
C GLU A 400 -34.68 14.85 -50.13
N PHE A 401 -35.86 14.67 -49.52
CA PHE A 401 -36.00 14.49 -48.07
C PHE A 401 -35.25 13.25 -47.55
N LYS A 402 -35.38 12.10 -48.24
CA LYS A 402 -34.66 10.85 -47.90
C LYS A 402 -33.15 11.07 -47.96
N GLN A 403 -32.68 11.71 -49.03
CA GLN A 403 -31.26 11.97 -49.25
C GLN A 403 -30.71 12.97 -48.23
N ALA A 404 -31.44 14.04 -47.92
CA ALA A 404 -31.08 14.99 -46.87
C ALA A 404 -31.00 14.34 -45.48
N LYS A 405 -31.94 13.44 -45.14
CA LYS A 405 -31.94 12.70 -43.87
C LYS A 405 -30.74 11.73 -43.78
N LEU A 406 -30.44 10.99 -44.84
CA LEU A 406 -29.27 10.11 -44.93
C LEU A 406 -27.96 10.89 -44.79
N SER A 407 -27.84 12.02 -45.48
CA SER A 407 -26.66 12.89 -45.40
C SER A 407 -26.44 13.44 -43.99
N ARG A 408 -27.52 13.85 -43.30
CA ARG A 408 -27.45 14.30 -41.90
C ARG A 408 -27.02 13.17 -40.95
N MET A 409 -27.55 11.96 -41.13
CA MET A 409 -27.17 10.80 -40.31
C MET A 409 -25.70 10.41 -40.52
N ARG A 410 -25.22 10.38 -41.77
CA ARG A 410 -23.81 10.13 -42.07
C ARG A 410 -22.90 11.20 -41.49
N ALA A 411 -23.26 12.47 -41.62
CA ALA A 411 -22.51 13.57 -41.02
C ALA A 411 -22.42 13.43 -39.50
N ALA A 412 -23.53 13.09 -38.83
CA ALA A 412 -23.55 12.87 -37.39
C ALA A 412 -22.71 11.65 -36.96
N MET A 413 -22.72 10.56 -37.73
CA MET A 413 -21.85 9.41 -37.48
C MET A 413 -20.36 9.73 -37.67
N GLU A 414 -20.01 10.50 -38.70
CA GLU A 414 -18.63 10.92 -38.91
C GLU A 414 -18.13 11.85 -37.80
N ILE A 415 -19.00 12.76 -37.29
CA ILE A 415 -18.70 13.56 -36.09
C ILE A 415 -18.46 12.65 -34.89
N LEU A 416 -19.37 11.69 -34.63
CA LEU A 416 -19.24 10.74 -33.52
C LEU A 416 -17.95 9.92 -33.62
N LYS A 417 -17.59 9.43 -34.81
CA LYS A 417 -16.32 8.72 -35.06
C LYS A 417 -15.13 9.64 -34.81
N LYS A 418 -15.15 10.86 -35.33
CA LYS A 418 -14.05 11.82 -35.20
C LYS A 418 -13.82 12.19 -33.73
N GLU A 419 -14.86 12.39 -32.95
CA GLU A 419 -14.76 12.76 -31.53
C GLU A 419 -14.41 11.57 -30.63
N SER A 420 -14.92 10.38 -30.96
CA SER A 420 -14.64 9.14 -30.20
C SER A 420 -13.23 8.57 -30.47
N PHE A 421 -12.70 8.80 -31.68
CA PHE A 421 -11.43 8.21 -32.13
C PHE A 421 -10.34 9.23 -32.43
N GLY A 422 -10.66 10.53 -32.38
CA GLY A 422 -9.71 11.61 -32.56
C GLY A 422 -8.65 11.61 -31.47
N LYS A 423 -7.44 12.04 -31.82
CA LYS A 423 -6.41 12.35 -30.82
C LYS A 423 -6.82 13.65 -30.11
N SER A 424 -7.71 13.55 -29.11
CA SER A 424 -7.94 14.68 -28.22
C SER A 424 -6.63 14.97 -27.48
N SER A 425 -6.14 16.20 -27.54
CA SER A 425 -4.98 16.63 -26.76
C SER A 425 -5.35 16.92 -25.30
N VAL A 426 -6.64 16.82 -24.94
CA VAL A 426 -7.21 17.27 -23.68
C VAL A 426 -8.13 16.22 -23.05
N ASN A 427 -8.06 16.05 -21.72
CA ASN A 427 -8.79 15.04 -20.96
C ASN A 427 -10.16 15.52 -20.44
N LEU A 428 -11.05 15.93 -21.34
CA LEU A 428 -12.44 16.30 -21.03
C LEU A 428 -13.20 15.26 -20.19
N PRO A 429 -13.08 13.93 -20.46
CA PRO A 429 -13.75 12.93 -19.64
C PRO A 429 -13.33 12.98 -18.17
N PHE A 430 -12.07 13.31 -17.88
CA PHE A 430 -11.58 13.38 -16.51
C PHE A 430 -12.05 14.67 -15.80
N ILE A 431 -12.23 15.78 -16.53
CA ILE A 431 -12.86 16.99 -15.97
C ILE A 431 -14.28 16.67 -15.49
N GLU A 432 -15.08 15.97 -16.30
CA GLU A 432 -16.42 15.53 -15.86
C GLU A 432 -16.35 14.53 -14.71
N GLU A 433 -15.43 13.56 -14.75
CA GLU A 433 -15.26 12.61 -13.64
C GLU A 433 -14.99 13.34 -12.31
N LEU A 434 -14.12 14.35 -12.31
CA LEU A 434 -13.83 15.15 -11.13
C LEU A 434 -15.06 15.91 -10.63
N TYR A 435 -15.89 16.43 -11.52
CA TYR A 435 -17.12 17.14 -11.16
C TYR A 435 -18.22 16.20 -10.65
N GLU A 436 -18.46 15.09 -11.36
CA GLU A 436 -19.44 14.07 -10.97
C GLU A 436 -19.11 13.46 -9.60
N LYS A 437 -17.82 13.33 -9.29
CA LYS A 437 -17.33 12.88 -7.98
C LYS A 437 -17.21 13.99 -6.93
N GLY A 438 -17.57 15.23 -7.26
CA GLY A 438 -17.55 16.37 -6.33
C GLY A 438 -16.16 16.91 -5.97
N VAL A 439 -15.10 16.47 -6.66
CA VAL A 439 -13.71 16.89 -6.41
C VAL A 439 -13.47 18.35 -6.85
N ILE A 440 -14.18 18.79 -7.88
CA ILE A 440 -14.20 20.19 -8.34
C ILE A 440 -15.63 20.71 -8.36
N ASP A 441 -15.80 22.02 -8.19
CA ASP A 441 -17.11 22.67 -8.21
C ASP A 441 -17.56 23.00 -9.65
N ALA A 442 -18.82 23.44 -9.79
CA ALA A 442 -19.40 23.77 -11.09
C ALA A 442 -18.67 24.94 -11.78
N SER A 443 -18.14 25.90 -11.01
CA SER A 443 -17.41 27.04 -11.55
C SER A 443 -16.07 26.62 -12.15
N THR A 444 -15.30 25.78 -11.44
CA THR A 444 -14.04 25.21 -11.91
C THR A 444 -14.27 24.30 -13.12
N ARG A 445 -15.29 23.43 -13.06
CA ARG A 445 -15.65 22.56 -14.19
C ARG A 445 -15.93 23.36 -15.47
N THR A 446 -16.71 24.43 -15.37
CA THR A 446 -17.07 25.26 -16.53
C THR A 446 -15.84 25.96 -17.11
N LYS A 447 -14.99 26.54 -16.25
CA LYS A 447 -13.72 27.18 -16.66
C LYS A 447 -12.80 26.20 -17.39
N LEU A 448 -12.65 24.98 -16.87
CA LEU A 448 -11.78 23.97 -17.46
C LEU A 448 -12.36 23.40 -18.77
N ASP A 449 -13.68 23.16 -18.83
CA ASP A 449 -14.37 22.67 -20.03
C ASP A 449 -14.30 23.68 -21.19
N GLU A 450 -14.54 24.96 -20.93
CA GLU A 450 -14.43 26.02 -21.93
C GLU A 450 -13.00 26.14 -22.48
N ALA A 451 -11.99 26.13 -21.60
CA ALA A 451 -10.59 26.20 -22.00
C ALA A 451 -10.14 24.95 -22.77
N ALA A 452 -10.59 23.77 -22.33
CA ALA A 452 -10.33 22.49 -22.97
C ALA A 452 -10.88 22.38 -24.40
N LYS A 453 -12.01 23.05 -24.68
CA LYS A 453 -12.60 23.13 -26.03
C LYS A 453 -11.78 24.01 -26.98
N VAL A 454 -10.98 24.94 -26.46
CA VAL A 454 -10.11 25.82 -27.26
C VAL A 454 -8.80 25.11 -27.62
N SER A 455 -7.98 24.76 -26.62
CA SER A 455 -6.71 24.07 -26.83
C SER A 455 -6.12 23.51 -25.53
N LYS A 456 -5.06 22.69 -25.65
CA LYS A 456 -4.31 22.20 -24.48
C LYS A 456 -3.58 23.33 -23.76
N GLU A 457 -3.09 24.32 -24.51
CA GLU A 457 -2.39 25.49 -23.98
C GLU A 457 -3.35 26.37 -23.17
N GLU A 458 -4.57 26.57 -23.66
CA GLU A 458 -5.57 27.35 -22.93
C GLU A 458 -6.06 26.60 -21.69
N LEU A 459 -6.19 25.26 -21.75
CA LEU A 459 -6.45 24.45 -20.55
C LEU A 459 -5.32 24.60 -19.52
N LYS A 460 -4.05 24.49 -19.94
CA LYS A 460 -2.90 24.66 -19.03
C LYS A 460 -2.91 26.04 -18.38
N LYS A 461 -3.27 27.08 -19.14
CA LYS A 461 -3.42 28.45 -18.62
C LYS A 461 -4.62 28.58 -17.67
N ALA A 462 -5.72 27.89 -17.93
CA ALA A 462 -6.90 27.88 -17.07
C ALA A 462 -6.68 27.12 -15.75
N LEU A 463 -5.88 26.04 -15.78
CA LEU A 463 -5.41 25.32 -14.58
C LEU A 463 -4.50 26.20 -13.71
N GLY A 464 -3.67 27.05 -14.35
CA GLY A 464 -2.70 27.87 -13.65
C GLY A 464 -1.48 27.07 -13.18
N PRO A 465 -0.65 27.64 -12.29
CA PRO A 465 0.45 26.92 -11.65
C PRO A 465 -0.05 25.70 -10.87
N GLU A 466 0.70 24.60 -10.91
CA GLU A 466 0.37 23.36 -10.20
C GLU A 466 0.10 23.58 -8.71
N ALA A 467 0.92 24.39 -8.04
CA ALA A 467 0.75 24.70 -6.62
C ALA A 467 -0.59 25.40 -6.31
N GLU A 468 -1.07 26.29 -7.19
CA GLU A 468 -2.35 26.98 -7.02
C GLU A 468 -3.52 26.02 -7.25
N PHE A 469 -3.41 25.14 -8.24
CA PHE A 469 -4.43 24.13 -8.49
C PHE A 469 -4.50 23.08 -7.36
N LYS A 470 -3.35 22.61 -6.86
CA LYS A 470 -3.27 21.74 -5.67
C LYS A 470 -3.97 22.39 -4.49
N LYS A 471 -3.70 23.67 -4.23
CA LYS A 471 -4.36 24.43 -3.16
C LYS A 471 -5.88 24.48 -3.35
N LEU A 472 -6.36 24.75 -4.56
CA LEU A 472 -7.79 24.75 -4.88
C LEU A 472 -8.45 23.40 -4.53
N LEU A 473 -7.82 22.29 -4.93
CA LEU A 473 -8.31 20.94 -4.61
C LEU A 473 -8.33 20.68 -3.11
N LEU A 474 -7.26 21.04 -2.40
CA LEU A 474 -7.14 20.82 -0.96
C LEU A 474 -8.10 21.70 -0.14
N ASP A 475 -8.38 22.92 -0.59
CA ASP A 475 -9.31 23.82 0.07
C ASP A 475 -10.76 23.36 -0.12
N LYS A 476 -11.13 22.94 -1.34
CA LYS A 476 -12.45 22.34 -1.60
C LYS A 476 -12.66 21.04 -0.82
N HIS A 477 -11.65 20.17 -0.79
CA HIS A 477 -11.70 18.93 -0.01
C HIS A 477 -11.80 19.19 1.49
N ALA A 478 -11.12 20.23 2.00
CA ALA A 478 -11.27 20.64 3.40
C ALA A 478 -12.71 21.02 3.73
N GLU A 479 -13.40 21.77 2.86
CA GLU A 479 -14.81 22.11 3.03
C GLU A 479 -15.71 20.88 3.08
N ASP A 480 -15.50 19.92 2.18
CA ASP A 480 -16.27 18.67 2.16
C ASP A 480 -16.04 17.83 3.43
N LEU A 481 -14.79 17.75 3.89
CA LEU A 481 -14.44 17.04 5.12
C LEU A 481 -15.05 17.66 6.36
N VAL A 482 -15.09 18.99 6.47
CA VAL A 482 -15.75 19.68 7.60
C VAL A 482 -17.20 19.25 7.69
N GLN A 483 -17.94 19.29 6.58
CA GLN A 483 -19.34 18.87 6.54
C GLN A 483 -19.49 17.37 6.87
N HIS A 484 -18.59 16.53 6.37
CA HIS A 484 -18.58 15.11 6.68
C HIS A 484 -18.33 14.84 8.16
N PHE A 485 -17.39 15.52 8.81
CA PHE A 485 -17.04 15.27 10.21
C PHE A 485 -18.06 15.81 11.22
N ILE A 486 -18.79 16.87 10.87
CA ILE A 486 -19.88 17.41 11.70
C ILE A 486 -21.12 16.50 11.63
N ALA A 487 -21.28 15.70 10.58
CA ALA A 487 -22.41 14.79 10.42
C ALA A 487 -22.49 13.75 11.58
N PRO A 488 -23.69 13.44 12.11
CA PRO A 488 -23.86 12.47 13.20
C PRO A 488 -23.32 11.07 12.88
N GLU A 489 -23.37 10.66 11.61
CA GLU A 489 -22.92 9.35 11.14
C GLU A 489 -21.41 9.15 11.31
N SER A 490 -20.64 10.24 11.33
CA SER A 490 -19.18 10.27 11.49
C SER A 490 -18.76 10.29 12.97
N GLN A 491 -19.72 10.37 13.89
CA GLN A 491 -19.50 10.43 15.34
C GLN A 491 -19.83 9.08 16.03
N GLN A 492 -19.79 7.99 15.26
CA GLN A 492 -20.05 6.65 15.80
C GLN A 492 -19.02 6.26 16.86
N MET A 493 -19.46 5.43 17.82
CA MET A 493 -18.63 4.98 18.94
C MET A 493 -17.32 4.32 18.47
N GLU A 494 -17.32 3.62 17.33
CA GLU A 494 -16.11 3.00 16.77
C GLU A 494 -15.07 4.04 16.34
N VAL A 495 -15.50 5.14 15.72
CA VAL A 495 -14.62 6.24 15.31
C VAL A 495 -14.02 6.92 16.54
N VAL A 496 -14.85 7.21 17.55
CA VAL A 496 -14.38 7.79 18.81
C VAL A 496 -13.37 6.88 19.48
N TYR A 497 -13.61 5.57 19.51
CA TYR A 497 -12.68 4.59 20.07
C TYR A 497 -11.33 4.58 19.34
N LYS A 498 -11.34 4.58 17.99
CA LYS A 498 -10.11 4.64 17.17
C LYS A 498 -9.34 5.95 17.39
N ALA A 499 -10.05 7.07 17.47
CA ALA A 499 -9.45 8.37 17.76
C ALA A 499 -8.80 8.38 19.15
N THR A 500 -9.48 7.83 20.17
CA THR A 500 -8.94 7.68 21.53
C THR A 500 -7.65 6.86 21.52
N GLU A 501 -7.61 5.71 20.84
CA GLU A 501 -6.40 4.89 20.77
C GLU A 501 -5.26 5.63 20.05
N SER A 502 -5.56 6.29 18.93
CA SER A 502 -4.57 7.06 18.16
C SER A 502 -3.97 8.19 19.00
N LEU A 503 -4.80 8.99 19.65
CA LEU A 503 -4.38 10.08 20.53
C LEU A 503 -3.61 9.60 21.76
N THR A 504 -4.09 8.53 22.39
CA THR A 504 -3.38 7.94 23.54
C THR A 504 -1.96 7.55 23.13
N ASN A 505 -1.81 6.88 21.98
CA ASN A 505 -0.49 6.49 21.47
C ASN A 505 0.36 7.70 21.07
N PHE A 506 -0.24 8.74 20.47
CA PHE A 506 0.45 9.99 20.15
C PHE A 506 1.04 10.65 21.40
N PHE A 507 0.21 10.90 22.42
CA PHE A 507 0.68 11.54 23.66
C PHE A 507 1.69 10.67 24.40
N LEU A 508 1.50 9.35 24.45
CA LEU A 508 2.51 8.46 25.03
C LEU A 508 3.84 8.53 24.28
N SER A 509 3.82 8.68 22.95
CA SER A 509 5.04 8.81 22.15
C SER A 509 5.72 10.16 22.39
N GLU A 510 4.97 11.27 22.49
CA GLU A 510 5.52 12.57 22.89
C GLU A 510 6.15 12.52 24.29
N LEU A 511 5.48 11.89 25.25
CA LEU A 511 6.01 11.72 26.62
C LEU A 511 7.29 10.90 26.60
N ASP A 512 7.30 9.77 25.88
CA ASP A 512 8.49 8.91 25.75
C ASP A 512 9.66 9.64 25.09
N GLN A 513 9.41 10.37 24.00
CA GLN A 513 10.44 11.13 23.29
C GLN A 513 11.00 12.25 24.18
N LYS A 514 10.13 12.98 24.88
CA LYS A 514 10.53 14.04 25.79
C LYS A 514 11.31 13.49 26.98
N ALA A 515 10.87 12.39 27.58
CA ALA A 515 11.60 11.74 28.68
C ALA A 515 12.98 11.26 28.22
N LYS A 516 13.06 10.59 27.07
CA LYS A 516 14.34 10.15 26.46
C LYS A 516 15.30 11.30 26.23
N SER A 517 14.82 12.47 25.79
CA SER A 517 15.69 13.63 25.57
C SER A 517 16.49 14.08 26.80
N PHE A 518 16.08 13.70 28.01
CA PHE A 518 16.77 14.04 29.25
C PHE A 518 17.87 13.04 29.66
N TYR A 519 17.67 11.74 29.44
CA TYR A 519 18.61 10.71 29.91
C TYR A 519 19.32 9.97 28.78
N LEU A 520 18.80 10.04 27.56
CA LEU A 520 19.31 9.37 26.36
C LEU A 520 20.04 10.38 25.48
N THR A 521 21.17 10.87 25.95
CA THR A 521 21.98 11.90 25.28
C THR A 521 23.41 11.42 25.08
N ARG A 522 24.14 12.05 24.17
CA ARG A 522 25.58 11.79 23.99
C ARG A 522 26.37 12.06 25.27
N ASP A 523 26.03 13.14 25.98
CA ASP A 523 26.68 13.52 27.24
C ASP A 523 26.46 12.47 28.33
N ALA A 524 25.31 11.79 28.35
CA ALA A 524 25.02 10.71 29.28
C ALA A 524 25.99 9.52 29.16
N PHE A 525 26.69 9.37 28.03
CA PHE A 525 27.73 8.34 27.83
C PHE A 525 29.16 8.88 27.95
N LEU A 526 29.36 10.21 27.87
CA LEU A 526 30.69 10.83 27.82
C LEU A 526 31.08 11.54 29.12
N LYS A 527 30.12 11.92 29.95
CA LYS A 527 30.32 12.75 31.13
C LYS A 527 29.68 12.12 32.36
N PRO A 528 30.33 12.18 33.53
CA PRO A 528 29.68 11.80 34.79
C PRO A 528 28.49 12.72 35.09
N ASP A 529 27.56 12.24 35.92
CA ASP A 529 26.39 13.00 36.42
C ASP A 529 25.52 13.67 35.35
N SER A 530 25.52 13.13 34.12
CA SER A 530 24.82 13.73 32.99
C SER A 530 23.42 13.14 32.75
N PHE A 531 23.02 12.16 33.55
CA PHE A 531 21.64 11.66 33.57
C PHE A 531 20.74 12.69 34.24
N ARG A 532 19.66 13.05 33.56
CA ARG A 532 18.60 13.91 34.10
C ARG A 532 17.35 13.08 34.40
N GLU A 533 17.50 12.07 35.24
CA GLU A 533 16.43 11.11 35.55
C GLU A 533 15.23 11.77 36.25
N THR A 534 15.47 12.84 37.01
CA THR A 534 14.39 13.57 37.70
C THR A 534 13.53 14.27 36.66
N GLU A 535 14.13 14.95 35.70
CA GLU A 535 13.45 15.62 34.59
C GLU A 535 12.73 14.60 33.71
N ALA A 536 13.33 13.44 33.44
CA ALA A 536 12.69 12.35 32.72
C ALA A 536 11.43 11.83 33.46
N TRP A 537 11.49 11.68 34.79
CA TRP A 537 10.34 11.30 35.59
C TRP A 537 9.25 12.39 35.60
N ASN A 538 9.64 13.66 35.69
CA ASN A 538 8.72 14.81 35.72
C ASN A 538 7.82 14.88 34.49
N VAL A 539 8.30 14.38 33.34
CA VAL A 539 7.49 14.29 32.11
C VAL A 539 6.22 13.47 32.35
N TYR A 540 6.31 12.42 33.16
CA TYR A 540 5.19 11.53 33.47
C TYR A 540 4.37 11.98 34.67
N GLU A 541 4.71 13.07 35.37
CA GLU A 541 3.88 13.56 36.48
C GLU A 541 2.47 13.91 35.99
N GLN A 542 1.44 13.54 36.78
CA GLN A 542 0.04 13.64 36.35
C GLN A 542 -0.34 15.07 35.92
N ASP A 543 0.15 16.10 36.61
CA ASP A 543 -0.12 17.50 36.26
C ASP A 543 0.54 17.92 34.94
N ALA A 544 1.74 17.40 34.66
CA ALA A 544 2.42 17.65 33.39
C ALA A 544 1.63 17.02 32.22
N ILE A 545 1.14 15.79 32.41
CA ILE A 545 0.30 15.09 31.44
C ILE A 545 -1.03 15.83 31.22
N ARG A 546 -1.70 16.27 32.29
CA ARG A 546 -2.94 17.06 32.19
C ARG A 546 -2.73 18.33 31.37
N LYS A 547 -1.67 19.09 31.67
CA LYS A 547 -1.33 20.31 30.93
C LYS A 547 -1.02 20.04 29.44
N LEU A 548 -0.36 18.93 29.14
CA LEU A 548 -0.06 18.54 27.75
C LEU A 548 -1.35 18.28 26.97
N ILE A 549 -2.25 17.45 27.51
CA ILE A 549 -3.49 17.05 26.83
C ILE A 549 -4.50 18.21 26.74
N GLN A 550 -4.51 19.12 27.71
CA GLN A 550 -5.39 20.30 27.72
C GLN A 550 -4.86 21.47 26.89
N SER A 551 -3.68 21.36 26.28
CA SER A 551 -3.07 22.45 25.52
C SER A 551 -3.82 22.77 24.22
N PRO A 552 -3.74 24.02 23.70
CA PRO A 552 -4.30 24.36 22.40
C PRO A 552 -3.74 23.52 21.24
N SER A 553 -2.45 23.19 21.28
CA SER A 553 -1.78 22.30 20.30
C SER A 553 -2.36 20.89 20.30
N ALA A 554 -2.80 20.38 21.45
CA ALA A 554 -3.50 19.10 21.54
C ALA A 554 -4.85 19.12 20.79
N SER A 555 -5.50 20.28 20.66
CA SER A 555 -6.79 20.41 19.95
C SER A 555 -6.63 20.18 18.43
N LYS A 556 -5.51 20.64 17.86
CA LYS A 556 -5.14 20.33 16.46
C LYS A 556 -4.92 18.83 16.25
N GLN A 557 -4.21 18.18 17.18
CA GLN A 557 -3.97 16.73 17.11
C GLN A 557 -5.25 15.90 17.27
N ILE A 558 -6.19 16.37 18.11
CA ILE A 558 -7.51 15.76 18.25
C ILE A 558 -8.26 15.76 16.92
N ILE A 559 -8.26 16.88 16.20
CA ILE A 559 -8.88 16.97 14.87
C ILE A 559 -8.21 16.01 13.89
N LYS A 560 -6.87 15.97 13.86
CA LYS A 560 -6.13 15.05 12.99
C LYS A 560 -6.46 13.59 13.28
N ALA A 561 -6.44 13.19 14.55
CA ALA A 561 -6.74 11.82 14.96
C ALA A 561 -8.20 11.44 14.69
N PHE A 562 -9.14 12.38 14.84
CA PHE A 562 -10.54 12.14 14.51
C PHE A 562 -10.76 11.98 13.00
N ALA A 563 -10.13 12.83 12.18
CA ALA A 563 -10.18 12.69 10.73
C ALA A 563 -9.62 11.34 10.27
N GLU A 564 -8.50 10.92 10.85
CA GLU A 564 -7.88 9.61 10.58
C GLU A 564 -8.74 8.43 11.05
N ALA A 565 -9.46 8.57 12.16
CA ALA A 565 -10.33 7.51 12.69
C ALA A 565 -11.58 7.27 11.82
N ASN A 566 -12.00 8.28 11.06
CA ASN A 566 -13.08 8.17 10.08
C ASN A 566 -12.64 7.46 8.78
N LEU A 567 -11.33 7.27 8.57
CA LEU A 567 -10.84 6.50 7.43
C LEU A 567 -11.04 5.01 7.65
N PRO A 568 -11.29 4.24 6.56
CA PRO A 568 -11.14 2.80 6.60
C PRO A 568 -9.74 2.48 7.10
N SER A 569 -9.62 1.60 8.11
CA SER A 569 -8.33 1.22 8.65
C SER A 569 -7.42 0.80 7.49
N PRO A 570 -6.26 1.46 7.27
CA PRO A 570 -5.34 0.99 6.25
C PRO A 570 -5.01 -0.44 6.61
N THR A 571 -5.12 -1.35 5.65
CA THR A 571 -4.63 -2.71 5.82
C THR A 571 -3.16 -2.61 6.19
N ARG A 572 -2.85 -2.71 7.49
CA ARG A 572 -1.49 -2.92 8.04
C ARG A 572 -1.03 -4.31 7.60
N GLN A 573 -0.88 -4.50 6.31
CA GLN A 573 -0.18 -5.63 5.76
C GLN A 573 1.29 -5.25 5.82
N LEU A 574 2.06 -6.05 6.56
CA LEU A 574 3.50 -6.07 6.38
C LEU A 574 3.76 -6.23 4.87
N PRO A 575 4.76 -5.51 4.31
CA PRO A 575 5.08 -5.66 2.90
C PRO A 575 5.35 -7.14 2.61
N LYS A 576 4.70 -7.66 1.57
CA LYS A 576 4.76 -9.08 1.20
C LYS A 576 6.07 -9.44 0.51
N SER A 577 6.86 -8.45 0.12
CA SER A 577 8.19 -8.61 -0.49
C SER A 577 9.08 -7.38 -0.29
N GLU A 578 10.39 -7.56 -0.46
CA GLU A 578 11.39 -6.49 -0.42
C GLU A 578 11.22 -5.49 -1.57
N MET A 579 10.66 -5.93 -2.71
CA MET A 579 10.26 -5.02 -3.79
C MET A 579 9.14 -4.08 -3.34
N GLU A 580 8.13 -4.60 -2.64
CA GLU A 580 7.05 -3.79 -2.09
C GLU A 580 7.57 -2.82 -1.03
N GLN A 581 8.51 -3.27 -0.19
CA GLN A 581 9.18 -2.44 0.80
C GLN A 581 10.00 -1.32 0.15
N LEU A 582 10.79 -1.62 -0.89
CA LEU A 582 11.52 -0.62 -1.67
C LEU A 582 10.56 0.46 -2.16
N LEU A 583 9.50 0.07 -2.87
CA LEU A 583 8.51 1.00 -3.43
C LEU A 583 7.75 1.81 -2.37
N ASN A 584 7.54 1.24 -1.17
CA ASN A 584 6.98 1.95 -0.03
C ASN A 584 7.95 3.04 0.49
N GLU A 585 9.23 2.69 0.65
CA GLU A 585 10.24 3.60 1.22
C GLU A 585 10.63 4.72 0.25
N ILE A 586 10.69 4.47 -1.05
CA ILE A 586 10.94 5.50 -2.07
C ILE A 586 9.69 6.33 -2.41
N ARG A 587 8.58 6.11 -1.68
CA ARG A 587 7.32 6.88 -1.71
C ARG A 587 6.72 7.05 -3.11
N VAL A 588 6.73 6.00 -3.92
CA VAL A 588 6.15 6.07 -5.27
C VAL A 588 4.61 6.06 -5.17
N PRO A 589 3.88 6.99 -5.84
CA PRO A 589 2.44 7.10 -5.73
C PRO A 589 1.70 5.82 -6.11
N GLN A 590 0.69 5.46 -5.32
CA GLN A 590 -0.22 4.36 -5.62
C GLN A 590 -1.06 4.70 -6.85
N VAL A 591 -1.14 3.78 -7.82
CA VAL A 591 -2.10 3.85 -8.92
C VAL A 591 -3.00 2.63 -8.78
N SER A 592 -4.26 2.83 -8.40
CA SER A 592 -5.25 1.75 -8.32
C SER A 592 -5.63 1.31 -9.73
N LYS A 593 -4.87 0.37 -10.28
CA LYS A 593 -5.21 -0.37 -11.49
C LYS A 593 -5.22 -1.86 -11.20
N GLU A 594 -6.17 -2.53 -11.81
CA GLU A 594 -6.24 -3.99 -11.83
C GLU A 594 -4.97 -4.53 -12.51
N ASN A 595 -4.07 -5.11 -11.73
CA ASN A 595 -2.75 -5.51 -12.19
C ASN A 595 -2.83 -6.91 -12.84
N ILE A 596 -3.18 -6.94 -14.13
CA ILE A 596 -3.30 -8.17 -14.93
C ILE A 596 -1.96 -8.92 -15.04
N LEU A 597 -0.83 -8.20 -14.96
CA LEU A 597 0.50 -8.80 -15.08
C LEU A 597 0.93 -9.60 -13.84
N SER A 598 0.36 -9.28 -12.67
CA SER A 598 0.66 -9.98 -11.41
C SER A 598 0.47 -11.50 -11.44
N SER A 599 -0.36 -12.02 -12.35
CA SER A 599 -0.55 -13.47 -12.48
C SER A 599 0.68 -14.18 -13.08
N GLU A 600 1.40 -13.51 -13.99
CA GLU A 600 2.57 -14.07 -14.68
C GLU A 600 3.90 -13.55 -14.10
N PHE A 601 3.85 -12.43 -13.35
CA PHE A 601 5.00 -11.77 -12.73
C PHE A 601 4.68 -11.53 -11.24
N PRO A 602 5.04 -12.50 -10.36
CA PRO A 602 4.80 -12.38 -8.92
C PRO A 602 5.42 -11.11 -8.33
N ASN A 603 4.71 -10.47 -7.38
CA ASN A 603 5.08 -9.19 -6.75
C ASN A 603 5.36 -8.05 -7.74
N PHE A 604 4.90 -8.14 -8.99
CA PHE A 604 4.86 -7.00 -9.90
C PHE A 604 3.88 -5.98 -9.33
N ASP A 605 4.29 -4.71 -9.32
CA ASP A 605 3.56 -3.62 -8.69
C ASP A 605 3.44 -2.46 -9.69
N GLU A 606 2.23 -1.90 -9.85
CA GLU A 606 1.99 -0.82 -10.81
C GLU A 606 2.75 0.47 -10.46
N ARG A 607 3.20 0.62 -9.21
CA ARG A 607 4.08 1.73 -8.79
C ARG A 607 5.40 1.76 -9.56
N LEU A 608 5.85 0.64 -10.13
CA LEU A 608 7.04 0.62 -11.00
C LEU A 608 6.92 1.59 -12.19
N TYR A 609 5.70 2.00 -12.56
CA TYR A 609 5.46 3.01 -13.58
C TYR A 609 6.11 4.36 -13.26
N GLY A 610 6.21 4.71 -11.97
CA GLY A 610 6.92 5.91 -11.55
C GLY A 610 8.42 5.84 -11.89
N LEU A 611 9.00 4.65 -11.84
CA LEU A 611 10.41 4.43 -12.19
C LEU A 611 10.65 4.43 -13.70
N PHE A 612 9.65 4.07 -14.50
CA PHE A 612 9.74 4.19 -15.96
C PHE A 612 9.91 5.65 -16.41
N HIS A 613 9.14 6.57 -15.83
CA HIS A 613 9.22 8.00 -16.16
C HIS A 613 10.41 8.69 -15.52
N ARG A 614 10.77 8.27 -14.31
CA ARG A 614 11.91 8.80 -13.56
C ARG A 614 12.78 7.65 -13.04
N PRO A 615 13.66 7.09 -13.88
CA PRO A 615 14.58 6.03 -13.49
C PRO A 615 15.41 6.42 -12.26
N LEU A 616 15.83 5.43 -11.48
CA LEU A 616 16.70 5.68 -10.32
C LEU A 616 18.10 6.10 -10.80
N GLU A 617 18.59 7.24 -10.33
CA GLU A 617 19.89 7.79 -10.72
C GLU A 617 21.03 7.43 -9.74
N ARG A 618 22.27 7.79 -10.09
CA ARG A 618 23.41 7.66 -9.17
C ARG A 618 23.30 8.67 -8.04
N ALA A 619 23.29 8.18 -6.80
CA ALA A 619 22.99 8.96 -5.59
C ALA A 619 21.59 9.60 -5.62
N ASP A 620 20.60 8.84 -6.11
CA ASP A 620 19.20 9.28 -6.14
C ASP A 620 18.70 9.67 -4.75
N SER A 621 18.16 10.89 -4.64
CA SER A 621 17.65 11.41 -3.36
C SER A 621 16.52 10.58 -2.77
N ARG A 622 15.77 9.83 -3.60
CA ARG A 622 14.69 8.95 -3.15
C ARG A 622 15.18 7.77 -2.32
N LEU A 623 16.45 7.36 -2.48
CA LEU A 623 17.05 6.25 -1.75
C LEU A 623 17.69 6.70 -0.42
N LYS A 624 17.95 8.00 -0.24
CA LYS A 624 18.61 8.52 0.95
C LYS A 624 17.74 8.35 2.20
N GLY A 625 18.31 7.79 3.26
CA GLY A 625 17.59 7.50 4.51
C GLY A 625 16.65 6.29 4.43
N THR A 626 16.74 5.49 3.37
CA THR A 626 15.99 4.23 3.22
C THR A 626 16.89 3.03 3.50
N SER A 627 16.29 1.86 3.71
CA SER A 627 17.03 0.59 3.82
C SER A 627 17.78 0.20 2.53
N PHE A 628 17.53 0.91 1.43
CA PHE A 628 18.12 0.72 0.11
C PHE A 628 19.05 1.88 -0.30
N GLU A 629 19.50 2.72 0.63
CA GLU A 629 20.41 3.84 0.34
C GLU A 629 21.70 3.39 -0.38
N THR A 630 22.19 2.20 -0.03
CA THR A 630 23.41 1.61 -0.59
C THR A 630 23.17 0.68 -1.78
N LEU A 631 21.96 0.71 -2.38
CA LEU A 631 21.60 -0.16 -3.49
C LEU A 631 22.65 -0.10 -4.61
N SER A 632 23.16 -1.26 -5.00
CA SER A 632 24.28 -1.33 -5.93
C SER A 632 23.92 -0.67 -7.28
N PRO A 633 24.87 0.02 -7.95
CA PRO A 633 24.63 0.58 -9.28
C PRO A 633 24.11 -0.46 -10.27
N GLU A 634 24.65 -1.67 -10.23
CA GLU A 634 24.28 -2.77 -11.11
C GLU A 634 22.82 -3.22 -10.89
N THR A 635 22.38 -3.32 -9.63
CA THR A 635 20.99 -3.67 -9.32
C THR A 635 20.02 -2.57 -9.74
N ARG A 636 20.41 -1.29 -9.54
CA ARG A 636 19.61 -0.14 -9.92
C ARG A 636 19.44 -0.04 -11.43
N ASP A 637 20.54 -0.15 -12.18
CA ASP A 637 20.51 0.00 -13.63
C ASP A 637 19.70 -1.14 -14.27
N LYS A 638 19.86 -2.38 -13.79
CA LYS A 638 19.01 -3.52 -14.20
C LYS A 638 17.54 -3.33 -13.85
N LEU A 639 17.23 -2.78 -12.68
CA LEU A 639 15.84 -2.47 -12.29
C LEU A 639 15.21 -1.48 -13.27
N ASN A 640 15.94 -0.42 -13.62
CA ASN A 640 15.49 0.56 -14.61
C ASN A 640 15.26 -0.11 -15.99
N GLU A 641 16.20 -0.95 -16.45
CA GLU A 641 16.09 -1.67 -17.73
C GLU A 641 14.87 -2.59 -17.79
N VAL A 642 14.66 -3.41 -16.75
CA VAL A 642 13.52 -4.34 -16.72
C VAL A 642 12.20 -3.59 -16.61
N VAL A 643 12.14 -2.51 -15.83
CA VAL A 643 10.96 -1.62 -15.76
C VAL A 643 10.67 -1.02 -17.14
N GLU A 644 11.69 -0.53 -17.84
CA GLU A 644 11.56 -0.03 -19.21
C GLU A 644 10.99 -1.10 -20.14
N GLU A 645 11.52 -2.33 -20.09
CA GLU A 645 11.02 -3.42 -20.92
C GLU A 645 9.53 -3.75 -20.64
N PHE A 646 9.12 -3.76 -19.37
CA PHE A 646 7.72 -3.97 -19.00
C PHE A 646 6.80 -2.91 -19.61
N TYR A 647 7.16 -1.63 -19.49
CA TYR A 647 6.27 -0.54 -19.92
C TYR A 647 6.31 -0.28 -21.42
N VAL A 648 7.45 -0.52 -22.10
CA VAL A 648 7.54 -0.49 -23.57
C VAL A 648 6.71 -1.61 -24.19
N ARG A 649 6.67 -2.80 -23.57
CA ARG A 649 5.95 -3.98 -24.10
C ARG A 649 4.59 -4.21 -23.43
N ARG A 650 4.10 -3.27 -22.63
CA ARG A 650 2.93 -3.43 -21.74
C ARG A 650 1.71 -4.03 -22.44
N GLU A 651 1.27 -3.44 -23.55
CA GLU A 651 0.09 -3.93 -24.29
C GLU A 651 0.25 -5.37 -24.76
N THR A 652 1.47 -5.75 -25.18
CA THR A 652 1.77 -7.11 -25.64
C THR A 652 1.82 -8.09 -24.48
N LEU A 653 2.39 -7.69 -23.34
CA LEU A 653 2.47 -8.51 -22.13
C LEU A 653 1.08 -8.75 -21.53
N GLU A 654 0.25 -7.71 -21.40
CA GLU A 654 -1.13 -7.81 -20.91
C GLU A 654 -1.97 -8.71 -21.83
N ALA A 655 -1.85 -8.56 -23.15
CA ALA A 655 -2.54 -9.44 -24.10
C ALA A 655 -2.10 -10.91 -23.99
N LYS A 656 -0.80 -11.16 -23.72
CA LYS A 656 -0.29 -12.52 -23.49
C LYS A 656 -0.81 -13.10 -22.18
N ALA A 657 -0.78 -12.34 -21.08
CA ALA A 657 -1.28 -12.75 -19.77
C ALA A 657 -2.77 -13.09 -19.80
N LEU A 658 -3.60 -12.22 -20.39
CA LEU A 658 -5.03 -12.48 -20.61
C LEU A 658 -5.26 -13.75 -21.43
N LYS A 659 -4.46 -13.96 -22.47
CA LYS A 659 -4.58 -15.15 -23.31
C LYS A 659 -4.16 -16.43 -22.59
N ILE A 660 -3.16 -16.37 -21.71
CA ILE A 660 -2.79 -17.50 -20.84
C ILE A 660 -3.95 -17.84 -19.90
N LYS A 661 -4.57 -16.84 -19.28
CA LYS A 661 -5.73 -17.02 -18.39
C LYS A 661 -6.90 -17.68 -19.12
N ILE A 662 -7.31 -17.14 -20.27
CA ILE A 662 -8.41 -17.69 -21.09
C ILE A 662 -8.12 -19.13 -21.55
N LEU A 663 -6.88 -19.42 -21.96
CA LEU A 663 -6.50 -20.78 -22.36
C LEU A 663 -6.51 -21.73 -21.16
N GLY A 664 -6.03 -21.28 -19.99
CA GLY A 664 -6.06 -22.05 -18.74
C GLY A 664 -7.48 -22.42 -18.32
N GLU A 665 -8.39 -21.45 -18.30
CA GLU A 665 -9.82 -21.68 -17.99
C GLU A 665 -10.45 -22.69 -18.96
N ARG A 666 -10.13 -22.61 -20.26
CA ARG A 666 -10.62 -23.58 -21.26
C ARG A 666 -10.06 -24.98 -21.06
N ILE A 667 -8.76 -25.08 -20.75
CA ILE A 667 -8.09 -26.36 -20.46
C ILE A 667 -8.74 -27.00 -19.24
N GLU A 668 -8.85 -26.26 -18.14
CA GLU A 668 -9.45 -26.73 -16.88
C GLU A 668 -10.91 -27.15 -17.06
N GLN A 669 -11.71 -26.36 -17.79
CA GLN A 669 -13.10 -26.71 -18.09
C GLN A 669 -13.19 -28.00 -18.91
N THR A 670 -12.30 -28.18 -19.88
CA THR A 670 -12.25 -29.40 -20.71
C THR A 670 -11.85 -30.62 -19.87
N GLU A 671 -10.86 -30.46 -18.99
CA GLU A 671 -10.43 -31.49 -18.03
C GLU A 671 -11.58 -31.91 -17.11
N LYS A 672 -12.34 -30.96 -16.56
CA LYS A 672 -13.46 -31.25 -15.64
C LYS A 672 -14.69 -31.84 -16.31
N THR A 673 -15.03 -31.42 -17.53
CA THR A 673 -16.31 -31.76 -18.15
C THR A 673 -16.22 -32.87 -19.19
N GLN A 674 -15.13 -32.93 -19.96
CA GLN A 674 -15.01 -33.83 -21.11
C GLN A 674 -13.98 -34.92 -20.87
N LEU A 675 -12.91 -34.64 -20.12
CA LEU A 675 -11.80 -35.58 -19.93
C LEU A 675 -11.72 -36.17 -18.51
N ALA A 676 -12.61 -35.82 -17.58
CA ALA A 676 -12.48 -36.19 -16.17
C ALA A 676 -12.31 -37.70 -15.93
N ALA A 677 -13.08 -38.52 -16.66
CA ALA A 677 -12.99 -39.98 -16.59
C ALA A 677 -11.75 -40.56 -17.33
N GLU A 678 -11.18 -39.78 -18.25
CA GLU A 678 -10.11 -40.21 -19.15
C GLU A 678 -8.71 -39.79 -18.64
N ILE A 679 -8.62 -38.73 -17.82
CA ILE A 679 -7.36 -38.18 -17.28
C ILE A 679 -6.43 -39.25 -16.69
N PRO A 680 -6.90 -40.20 -15.83
CA PRO A 680 -6.03 -41.25 -15.29
C PRO A 680 -5.38 -42.13 -16.38
N TYR A 681 -6.11 -42.39 -17.46
CA TYR A 681 -5.65 -43.21 -18.59
C TYR A 681 -4.78 -42.44 -19.56
N LEU A 682 -5.05 -41.14 -19.78
CA LEU A 682 -4.24 -40.26 -20.60
C LEU A 682 -2.79 -40.19 -20.12
N SER A 683 -2.58 -40.12 -18.80
CA SER A 683 -1.23 -40.20 -18.22
C SER A 683 -0.49 -41.50 -18.58
N ARG A 684 -1.18 -42.65 -18.63
CA ARG A 684 -0.59 -43.94 -19.02
C ARG A 684 -0.25 -43.98 -20.51
N ILE A 685 -1.14 -43.47 -21.36
CA ILE A 685 -0.90 -43.36 -22.81
C ILE A 685 0.31 -42.47 -23.08
N LEU A 686 0.36 -41.27 -22.49
CA LEU A 686 1.46 -40.34 -22.68
C LEU A 686 2.80 -40.88 -22.11
N ARG A 687 2.78 -41.56 -20.97
CA ARG A 687 3.98 -42.25 -20.43
C ARG A 687 4.47 -43.36 -21.34
N SER A 688 3.56 -44.12 -21.97
CA SER A 688 3.95 -45.19 -22.91
C SER A 688 4.65 -44.67 -24.18
N ILE A 689 4.45 -43.39 -24.53
CA ILE A 689 5.13 -42.70 -25.62
C ILE A 689 6.54 -42.26 -25.18
N LEU A 690 6.66 -41.80 -23.93
CA LEU A 690 7.92 -41.35 -23.33
C LEU A 690 8.88 -42.51 -22.98
N TRP A 691 8.34 -43.64 -22.54
CA TRP A 691 9.11 -44.79 -22.03
C TRP A 691 8.58 -46.13 -22.59
N PRO A 692 8.88 -46.47 -23.86
CA PRO A 692 8.45 -47.74 -24.44
C PRO A 692 9.25 -48.90 -23.84
N GLY A 693 8.57 -49.83 -23.16
CA GLY A 693 9.18 -51.05 -22.59
C GLY A 693 8.97 -51.26 -21.09
N ILE A 694 8.40 -50.29 -20.38
CA ILE A 694 7.90 -50.50 -19.02
C ILE A 694 6.39 -50.72 -19.14
N GLU A 695 5.97 -51.98 -19.17
CA GLU A 695 4.56 -52.30 -18.91
C GLU A 695 4.29 -51.98 -17.44
N LEU A 696 3.57 -50.87 -17.19
CA LEU A 696 2.82 -50.65 -15.96
C LEU A 696 1.39 -51.12 -16.20
#